data_AF-A0A8J7AGB5-F1
#
_entry.id   AF-A0A8J7AGB5-F1
#
_cell.length_a   1.000
_cell.length_b   1.000
_cell.length_c   1.000
_cell.angle_alpha   90.00
_cell.angle_beta   90.00
_cell.angle_gamma   90.00
#
_symmetry.space_group_name_H-M   'P 1'
#
loop_
_entity.id
_entity.type
_entity.pdbx_description
1 polymer ?
#
loop_
_entity_poly.entity_id
_entity_poly.type
_entity_poly.pdbx_seq_one_letter_code
_entity_poly.pdbx_strand_id
1 'polypeptide(L)'
;MTNSSTLTPQEIQKYLSDNLNFEDKQVQVSVKRTSLGWLKIRIITDCFEGKALIEREQKIDNLLINLDSNLNLGRYPITGYDLLTPQEDTKQPTQYIQLPLWSDILMAPEPDHPEEVDEDSPKRPFVVTFYSFKGGVGRSTALGLVGGILATRNRRVVIVDFDLEAPGISIMFQQDIENTNGERYGVLDYLHQRYLTPEENIPNIGDCIRQINLQTRGELFLVPVGEYDENYIHRLADLDMRSFYRSSHNAVEQLMKDIKEQLDPDVILIDARPGFNDVGAIALFDLADTAIICFSPTEQSFEGLRWVVQATRKQQKYQGKPDARFLLTPVPVVAFEQHQIWINKVESWIEDNWGLPDGVNVGQLYNEVLYNPNIATLSSLVNDIPKSLLDTYLPLADTIDASLPDIQPKIATRTIGNPRTILNELQFQAATAQELETANIPNIFQRTEDFPKFLINRTWLIRGAKGTGKSLLFRLFVEQPDAAKELAESDVNLSNVNFIPGHGQPRVAGTILESLDLASYEQQVGEDNWQFFWLNYSLLQLCNRKLELRSISSLDEKLVVLSAQENLSHADIVLWLVERSQSPMKRPQAADELRAIDQWLQQNNQVVWLLYDELDAGFGSSLKDYERRRRALEALLAWWLENGTSLKQIVPKIFLREDIWNQLNFTNTGHYSGRSLQLRWEEADLWRLVLRQALKSSEFLRKSLEEKLGVTVERLNIIGLEQLRQSLYPLWGERMGRTKKAYTYNWVRNRIADGQNNCFPRSLVLLLEKAVEIEKEFSTEYSSEITLRPKALIDAFPYVSQQRVAEVRNEYPELENFLERLQGERSPIDENRLAERWNIEHSELTPCIQNMVEAGILTERSRPKDPPPLVYSVVELYLYGLGMVRKGQR
;
A
#
# COMPACT_ATOMS: atom_id res chain seq x y z
N MET A 1 -25.27 44.81 -43.98
CA MET A 1 -26.49 44.19 -43.43
C MET A 1 -26.47 44.43 -41.93
N THR A 2 -27.61 44.88 -41.41
CA THR A 2 -27.83 45.53 -40.10
C THR A 2 -27.23 44.80 -38.90
N ASN A 3 -26.49 45.53 -38.07
CA ASN A 3 -26.11 45.14 -36.70
C ASN A 3 -27.40 44.88 -35.90
N SER A 4 -27.81 43.61 -35.74
CA SER A 4 -28.84 43.25 -34.76
C SER A 4 -28.18 43.18 -33.38
N SER A 5 -28.41 44.18 -32.54
CA SER A 5 -28.04 44.18 -31.13
C SER A 5 -28.68 42.97 -30.44
N THR A 6 -27.88 42.00 -30.01
CA THR A 6 -28.35 40.89 -29.18
C THR A 6 -28.63 41.42 -27.78
N LEU A 7 -29.90 41.41 -27.37
CA LEU A 7 -30.33 41.78 -26.02
C LEU A 7 -29.66 40.88 -24.97
N THR A 8 -29.10 41.49 -23.94
CA THR A 8 -28.43 40.82 -22.82
C THR A 8 -29.43 40.42 -21.73
N PRO A 9 -29.16 39.37 -20.92
CA PRO A 9 -30.01 39.00 -19.78
C PRO A 9 -30.29 40.16 -18.82
N GLN A 10 -29.33 41.09 -18.68
CA GLN A 10 -29.46 42.29 -17.85
C GLN A 10 -30.48 43.29 -18.41
N GLU A 11 -30.56 43.44 -19.73
CA GLU A 11 -31.57 44.32 -20.37
C GLU A 11 -32.98 43.74 -20.22
N ILE A 12 -33.12 42.41 -20.37
CA ILE A 12 -34.40 41.72 -20.16
C ILE A 12 -34.84 41.81 -18.70
N GLN A 13 -33.91 41.57 -17.76
CA GLN A 13 -34.17 41.71 -16.33
C GLN A 13 -34.63 43.13 -16.01
N LYS A 14 -33.90 44.14 -16.49
CA LYS A 14 -34.25 45.55 -16.25
C LYS A 14 -35.62 45.90 -16.80
N TYR A 15 -35.94 45.48 -18.03
CA TYR A 15 -37.26 45.75 -18.61
C TYR A 15 -38.40 45.08 -17.85
N LEU A 16 -38.25 43.82 -17.47
CA LEU A 16 -39.24 43.11 -16.67
C LEU A 16 -39.41 43.75 -15.28
N SER A 17 -38.30 44.14 -14.63
CA SER A 17 -38.35 44.90 -13.38
C SER A 17 -39.10 46.21 -13.56
N ASP A 18 -38.74 47.02 -14.57
CA ASP A 18 -39.34 48.35 -14.77
C ASP A 18 -40.85 48.26 -15.03
N ASN A 19 -41.32 47.27 -15.81
CA ASN A 19 -42.75 47.08 -16.10
C ASN A 19 -43.54 46.54 -14.90
N LEU A 20 -42.99 45.58 -14.17
CA LEU A 20 -43.69 44.96 -13.03
C LEU A 20 -43.67 45.84 -11.78
N ASN A 21 -42.67 46.72 -11.64
CA ASN A 21 -42.53 47.65 -10.51
C ASN A 21 -43.66 48.71 -10.47
N PHE A 22 -44.37 48.94 -11.58
CA PHE A 22 -45.59 49.76 -11.59
C PHE A 22 -46.76 49.11 -10.86
N GLU A 23 -46.81 47.77 -10.83
CA GLU A 23 -47.89 47.01 -10.20
C GLU A 23 -47.53 46.58 -8.78
N ASP A 24 -46.25 46.25 -8.53
CA ASP A 24 -45.75 45.83 -7.23
C ASP A 24 -44.36 46.40 -6.98
N LYS A 25 -44.25 47.29 -5.99
CA LYS A 25 -42.99 47.95 -5.62
C LYS A 25 -41.96 47.03 -4.96
N GLN A 26 -42.36 45.82 -4.57
CA GLN A 26 -41.49 44.81 -3.96
C GLN A 26 -41.15 43.67 -4.94
N VAL A 27 -41.45 43.83 -6.23
CA VAL A 27 -41.16 42.80 -7.23
C VAL A 27 -39.67 42.49 -7.30
N GLN A 28 -39.33 41.21 -7.27
CA GLN A 28 -37.97 40.72 -7.51
C GLN A 28 -37.92 40.00 -8.84
N VAL A 29 -37.02 40.43 -9.74
CA VAL A 29 -36.83 39.81 -11.05
C VAL A 29 -35.37 39.39 -11.19
N SER A 30 -35.15 38.13 -11.56
CA SER A 30 -33.86 37.56 -11.88
C SER A 30 -33.93 36.86 -13.24
N VAL A 31 -33.07 37.27 -14.17
CA VAL A 31 -32.95 36.60 -15.48
C VAL A 31 -31.54 36.05 -15.60
N LYS A 32 -31.42 34.72 -15.61
CA LYS A 32 -30.14 34.02 -15.71
C LYS A 32 -30.04 33.30 -17.04
N ARG A 33 -28.83 33.26 -17.59
CA ARG A 33 -28.53 32.49 -18.80
C ARG A 33 -28.10 31.08 -18.40
N THR A 34 -28.71 30.07 -19.00
CA THR A 34 -28.31 28.68 -18.78
C THR A 34 -27.06 28.33 -19.59
N SER A 35 -26.44 27.19 -19.29
CA SER A 35 -25.27 26.67 -20.02
C SER A 35 -25.55 26.39 -21.50
N LEU A 36 -26.83 26.16 -21.88
CA LEU A 36 -27.29 26.02 -23.26
C LEU A 36 -27.52 27.37 -23.97
N GLY A 37 -27.26 28.49 -23.30
CA GLY A 37 -27.46 29.84 -23.82
C GLY A 37 -28.91 30.34 -23.77
N TRP A 38 -29.84 29.56 -23.21
CA TRP A 38 -31.26 29.84 -23.01
C TRP A 38 -31.50 30.70 -21.77
N LEU A 39 -32.72 31.22 -21.58
CA LEU A 39 -33.05 32.12 -20.46
C LEU A 39 -33.93 31.42 -19.42
N LYS A 40 -33.58 31.56 -18.15
CA LYS A 40 -34.43 31.21 -17.00
C LYS A 40 -34.84 32.49 -16.28
N ILE A 41 -36.15 32.68 -16.12
CA ILE A 41 -36.73 33.92 -15.58
C ILE A 41 -37.43 33.58 -14.27
N ARG A 42 -36.96 34.19 -13.17
CA ARG A 42 -37.58 34.10 -11.83
C ARG A 42 -38.17 35.45 -11.47
N ILE A 43 -39.45 35.46 -11.10
CA ILE A 43 -40.20 36.66 -10.71
C ILE A 43 -40.97 36.37 -9.44
N ILE A 44 -40.75 37.17 -8.41
CA ILE A 44 -41.48 37.11 -7.14
C ILE A 44 -42.31 38.39 -7.02
N THR A 45 -43.64 38.27 -6.94
CA THR A 45 -44.56 39.40 -6.83
C THR A 45 -45.91 39.01 -6.22
N ASP A 46 -46.53 39.92 -5.46
CA ASP A 46 -47.90 39.76 -4.95
C ASP A 46 -48.93 39.69 -6.09
N CYS A 47 -48.59 40.19 -7.28
CA CYS A 47 -49.46 40.22 -8.45
C CYS A 47 -49.82 38.84 -9.03
N PHE A 48 -49.21 37.77 -8.53
CA PHE A 48 -49.50 36.38 -8.88
C PHE A 48 -50.48 35.70 -7.93
N GLU A 49 -50.89 36.36 -6.83
CA GLU A 49 -51.85 35.81 -5.88
C GLU A 49 -53.20 35.50 -6.56
N GLY A 50 -53.71 34.29 -6.34
CA GLY A 50 -54.97 33.81 -6.91
C GLY A 50 -54.96 33.44 -8.40
N LYS A 51 -53.82 33.53 -9.11
CA LYS A 51 -53.70 33.19 -10.54
C LYS A 51 -53.10 31.81 -10.78
N ALA A 52 -53.58 31.11 -11.79
CA ALA A 52 -53.02 29.82 -12.24
C ALA A 52 -51.67 30.03 -12.97
N LEU A 53 -50.78 29.02 -12.96
CA LEU A 53 -49.44 29.10 -13.58
C LEU A 53 -49.50 29.59 -15.04
N ILE A 54 -50.43 29.04 -15.83
CA ILE A 54 -50.63 29.39 -17.25
C ILE A 54 -50.94 30.89 -17.42
N GLU A 55 -51.74 31.49 -16.53
CA GLU A 55 -52.07 32.92 -16.57
C GLU A 55 -50.88 33.78 -16.19
N ARG A 56 -50.03 33.30 -15.26
CA ARG A 56 -48.79 33.96 -14.87
C ARG A 56 -47.79 33.95 -16.05
N GLU A 57 -47.62 32.81 -16.71
CA GLU A 57 -46.73 32.64 -17.87
C GLU A 57 -47.17 33.52 -19.04
N GLN A 58 -48.46 33.50 -19.40
CA GLN A 58 -49.01 34.35 -20.46
C GLN A 58 -48.78 35.85 -20.20
N LYS A 59 -48.85 36.29 -18.94
CA LYS A 59 -48.56 37.69 -18.58
C LYS A 59 -47.10 38.05 -18.91
N ILE A 60 -46.17 37.17 -18.58
CA ILE A 60 -44.73 37.41 -18.81
C ILE A 60 -44.40 37.28 -20.30
N ASP A 61 -44.95 36.29 -21.00
CA ASP A 61 -44.83 36.16 -22.45
C ASP A 61 -45.30 37.43 -23.18
N ASN A 62 -46.46 37.99 -22.79
CA ASN A 62 -46.97 39.23 -23.37
C ASN A 62 -46.06 40.44 -23.11
N LEU A 63 -45.42 40.51 -21.94
CA LEU A 63 -44.44 41.57 -21.65
C LEU A 63 -43.20 41.42 -22.52
N LEU A 64 -42.70 40.19 -22.69
CA LEU A 64 -41.51 39.89 -23.49
C LEU A 64 -41.73 40.10 -24.99
N ILE A 65 -42.93 39.81 -25.51
CA ILE A 65 -43.31 40.10 -26.91
C ILE A 65 -43.23 41.61 -27.20
N ASN A 66 -43.53 42.45 -26.22
CA ASN A 66 -43.48 43.91 -26.37
C ASN A 66 -42.06 44.51 -26.24
N LEU A 67 -41.06 43.73 -25.79
CA LEU A 67 -39.66 44.17 -25.67
C LEU A 67 -38.99 44.40 -27.04
N ASP A 68 -39.28 43.55 -28.03
CA ASP A 68 -38.81 43.71 -29.41
C ASP A 68 -39.74 42.94 -30.37
N SER A 69 -40.25 43.60 -31.41
CA SER A 69 -41.09 42.95 -32.44
C SER A 69 -40.30 41.95 -33.31
N ASN A 70 -38.96 41.95 -33.22
CA ASN A 70 -38.06 40.95 -33.82
C ASN A 70 -37.54 39.89 -32.84
N LEU A 71 -38.09 39.79 -31.61
CA LEU A 71 -37.83 38.66 -30.70
C LEU A 71 -38.37 37.38 -31.31
N ASN A 72 -37.56 36.77 -32.16
CA ASN A 72 -37.77 35.42 -32.61
C ASN A 72 -37.45 34.53 -31.40
N LEU A 73 -38.47 34.12 -30.64
CA LEU A 73 -38.36 33.22 -29.48
C LEU A 73 -37.57 31.93 -29.82
N GLY A 74 -37.45 31.59 -31.11
CA GLY A 74 -36.56 30.53 -31.61
C GLY A 74 -35.05 30.81 -31.50
N ARG A 75 -34.60 32.04 -31.19
CA ARG A 75 -33.17 32.41 -31.04
C ARG A 75 -32.66 32.34 -29.59
N TYR A 76 -33.56 32.42 -28.60
CA TYR A 76 -33.30 32.20 -27.18
C TYR A 76 -34.52 31.53 -26.54
N PRO A 77 -34.63 30.20 -26.54
CA PRO A 77 -35.72 29.51 -25.85
C PRO A 77 -35.70 29.87 -24.36
N ILE A 78 -36.88 30.04 -23.77
CA ILE A 78 -37.02 30.17 -22.31
C ILE A 78 -37.08 28.75 -21.76
N THR A 79 -36.14 28.38 -20.87
CA THR A 79 -36.10 27.02 -20.27
C THR A 79 -37.28 26.75 -19.34
N GLY A 80 -37.90 27.81 -18.81
CA GLY A 80 -39.02 27.75 -17.86
C GLY A 80 -39.11 29.03 -17.03
N TYR A 81 -40.25 29.19 -16.36
CA TYR A 81 -40.54 30.32 -15.49
C TYR A 81 -40.65 29.90 -14.02
N ASP A 82 -40.06 30.69 -13.13
CA ASP A 82 -40.32 30.58 -11.68
C ASP A 82 -41.14 31.80 -11.24
N LEU A 83 -42.48 31.70 -11.31
CA LEU A 83 -43.42 32.81 -11.08
C LEU A 83 -44.14 32.63 -9.74
N LEU A 84 -43.64 33.30 -8.71
CA LEU A 84 -43.99 33.02 -7.31
C LEU A 84 -44.59 34.24 -6.62
N THR A 85 -45.50 34.01 -5.66
CA THR A 85 -45.86 35.03 -4.66
C THR A 85 -44.82 35.06 -3.52
N PRO A 86 -44.70 36.14 -2.74
CA PRO A 86 -43.81 36.17 -1.58
C PRO A 86 -44.11 35.09 -0.53
N GLN A 87 -45.38 34.66 -0.42
CA GLN A 87 -45.77 33.54 0.44
C GLN A 87 -45.37 32.17 -0.14
N GLU A 88 -45.43 32.00 -1.46
CA GLU A 88 -44.93 30.80 -2.14
C GLU A 88 -43.41 30.72 -2.08
N ASP A 89 -42.71 31.87 -2.15
CA ASP A 89 -41.25 31.97 -2.03
C ASP A 89 -40.75 31.65 -0.61
N THR A 90 -41.47 32.09 0.43
CA THR A 90 -41.14 31.77 1.84
C THR A 90 -41.52 30.34 2.26
N LYS A 91 -42.46 29.69 1.55
CA LYS A 91 -42.78 28.27 1.72
C LYS A 91 -41.86 27.36 0.91
N GLN A 92 -41.13 27.90 -0.05
CA GLN A 92 -40.05 27.16 -0.68
C GLN A 92 -38.92 27.01 0.34
N PRO A 93 -38.38 25.79 0.52
CA PRO A 93 -37.15 25.64 1.29
C PRO A 93 -36.09 26.57 0.71
N THR A 94 -35.25 27.17 1.56
CA THR A 94 -34.13 28.03 1.17
C THR A 94 -33.18 27.33 0.19
N GLN A 95 -33.19 26.00 0.18
CA GLN A 95 -32.62 25.16 -0.87
C GLN A 95 -33.61 25.08 -2.04
N TYR A 96 -33.37 25.87 -3.08
CA TYR A 96 -33.87 25.55 -4.40
C TYR A 96 -33.50 24.10 -4.68
N ILE A 97 -34.47 23.17 -4.73
CA ILE A 97 -34.21 21.76 -5.02
C ILE A 97 -33.74 21.70 -6.47
N GLN A 98 -32.44 21.84 -6.64
CA GLN A 98 -31.79 21.41 -7.85
C GLN A 98 -31.91 19.91 -7.87
N LEU A 99 -32.69 19.37 -8.81
CA LEU A 99 -32.74 17.94 -9.02
C LEU A 99 -31.28 17.44 -9.17
N PRO A 100 -30.91 16.31 -8.56
CA PRO A 100 -29.55 15.78 -8.61
C PRO A 100 -29.25 15.13 -9.97
N LEU A 101 -29.51 15.87 -11.04
CA LEU A 101 -29.41 15.45 -12.42
C LEU A 101 -28.33 16.27 -13.12
N TRP A 102 -27.70 15.67 -14.13
CA TRP A 102 -26.60 16.27 -14.88
C TRP A 102 -26.91 17.68 -15.40
N SER A 103 -28.04 17.79 -16.11
CA SER A 103 -28.46 19.06 -16.73
C SER A 103 -28.70 20.12 -15.67
N ASP A 104 -29.42 19.75 -14.61
CA ASP A 104 -29.77 20.67 -13.54
C ASP A 104 -28.51 21.20 -12.87
N ILE A 105 -27.66 20.32 -12.32
CA ILE A 105 -26.42 20.71 -11.60
C ILE A 105 -25.50 21.55 -12.48
N LEU A 106 -25.25 21.15 -13.72
CA LEU A 106 -24.42 21.93 -14.63
C LEU A 106 -25.01 23.31 -14.93
N MET A 107 -26.34 23.45 -14.93
CA MET A 107 -27.06 24.72 -15.11
C MET A 107 -27.20 25.58 -13.85
N ALA A 108 -26.85 25.08 -12.65
CA ALA A 108 -26.93 25.90 -11.44
C ALA A 108 -26.13 27.21 -11.59
N PRO A 109 -26.49 28.27 -10.85
CA PRO A 109 -25.52 29.34 -10.59
C PRO A 109 -24.27 28.80 -9.84
N GLU A 110 -23.29 29.64 -9.54
CA GLU A 110 -22.34 29.29 -8.46
C GLU A 110 -22.99 29.67 -7.12
N PRO A 111 -22.75 28.92 -6.03
CA PRO A 111 -23.25 29.28 -4.71
C PRO A 111 -22.56 30.57 -4.22
N ASP A 112 -23.32 31.47 -3.61
CA ASP A 112 -22.82 32.75 -3.07
C ASP A 112 -21.83 32.53 -1.91
N HIS A 113 -22.03 31.47 -1.13
CA HIS A 113 -21.11 30.95 -0.12
C HIS A 113 -21.08 29.41 -0.21
N PRO A 114 -19.89 28.78 -0.19
CA PRO A 114 -19.82 27.33 -0.08
C PRO A 114 -20.40 26.87 1.26
N GLU A 115 -21.18 25.78 1.27
CA GLU A 115 -21.62 25.18 2.54
C GLU A 115 -20.40 24.71 3.35
N GLU A 116 -20.29 25.16 4.59
CA GLU A 116 -19.30 24.64 5.54
C GLU A 116 -19.76 23.25 6.03
N VAL A 117 -18.95 22.23 5.74
CA VAL A 117 -19.22 20.86 6.18
C VAL A 117 -18.92 20.74 7.66
N ASP A 118 -19.91 20.29 8.45
CA ASP A 118 -19.69 19.89 9.84
C ASP A 118 -18.88 18.56 9.86
N GLU A 119 -17.55 18.67 9.88
CA GLU A 119 -16.61 17.54 9.86
C GLU A 119 -16.67 16.65 11.11
N ASP A 120 -17.39 17.06 12.16
CA ASP A 120 -17.31 16.45 13.49
C ASP A 120 -18.40 15.40 13.79
N SER A 121 -19.29 15.10 12.83
CA SER A 121 -20.28 14.01 12.97
C SER A 121 -20.11 12.92 11.89
N PRO A 122 -19.61 11.72 12.25
CA PRO A 122 -19.57 10.61 11.31
C PRO A 122 -20.99 10.15 10.97
N LYS A 123 -21.38 10.26 9.69
CA LYS A 123 -22.67 9.77 9.21
C LYS A 123 -22.68 8.24 9.19
N ARG A 124 -23.75 7.65 9.73
CA ARG A 124 -24.03 6.20 9.65
C ARG A 124 -25.43 6.00 9.05
N PRO A 125 -25.57 5.29 7.92
CA PRO A 125 -24.50 4.69 7.11
C PRO A 125 -23.71 5.73 6.32
N PHE A 126 -22.44 5.42 6.04
CA PHE A 126 -21.63 6.19 5.10
C PHE A 126 -21.84 5.64 3.68
N VAL A 127 -22.12 6.51 2.71
CA VAL A 127 -22.46 6.07 1.35
C VAL A 127 -21.32 6.35 0.38
N VAL A 128 -20.82 5.29 -0.27
CA VAL A 128 -19.74 5.36 -1.26
C VAL A 128 -20.27 4.91 -2.62
N THR A 129 -20.27 5.82 -3.59
CA THR A 129 -20.71 5.52 -4.96
C THR A 129 -19.52 5.29 -5.86
N PHE A 130 -19.48 4.13 -6.51
CA PHE A 130 -18.53 3.84 -7.57
C PHE A 130 -19.14 4.28 -8.91
N TYR A 131 -18.45 5.18 -9.62
CA TYR A 131 -18.93 5.75 -10.88
C TYR A 131 -17.84 5.70 -11.96
N SER A 132 -18.24 5.61 -13.23
CA SER A 132 -17.31 5.68 -14.36
C SER A 132 -18.00 6.30 -15.56
N PHE A 133 -17.29 7.15 -16.32
CA PHE A 133 -17.86 7.67 -17.58
C PHE A 133 -18.01 6.57 -18.65
N LYS A 134 -17.04 5.64 -18.72
CA LYS A 134 -17.05 4.50 -19.65
C LYS A 134 -17.38 3.19 -18.95
N GLY A 135 -18.10 2.31 -19.64
CA GLY A 135 -18.23 0.91 -19.24
C GLY A 135 -16.93 0.12 -19.44
N GLY A 136 -16.81 -1.02 -18.74
CA GLY A 136 -15.69 -1.96 -18.93
C GLY A 136 -14.37 -1.57 -18.23
N VAL A 137 -14.38 -0.59 -17.32
CA VAL A 137 -13.19 -0.17 -16.56
C VAL A 137 -12.94 -0.98 -15.28
N GLY A 138 -13.76 -1.99 -14.99
CA GLY A 138 -13.62 -2.82 -13.77
C GLY A 138 -14.26 -2.22 -12.51
N ARG A 139 -15.19 -1.27 -12.66
CA ARG A 139 -15.90 -0.60 -11.56
C ARG A 139 -16.63 -1.57 -10.63
N SER A 140 -17.54 -2.39 -11.16
CA SER A 140 -18.31 -3.37 -10.36
C SER A 140 -17.40 -4.38 -9.66
N THR A 141 -16.35 -4.85 -10.35
CA THR A 141 -15.34 -5.75 -9.76
C THR A 141 -14.62 -5.09 -8.59
N ALA A 142 -14.18 -3.83 -8.74
CA ALA A 142 -13.52 -3.08 -7.68
C ALA A 142 -14.44 -2.92 -6.46
N LEU A 143 -15.71 -2.57 -6.70
CA LEU A 143 -16.73 -2.44 -5.66
C LEU A 143 -16.91 -3.76 -4.89
N GLY A 144 -17.06 -4.88 -5.59
CA GLY A 144 -17.26 -6.19 -4.96
C GLY A 144 -16.07 -6.65 -4.12
N LEU A 145 -14.85 -6.52 -4.66
CA LEU A 145 -13.61 -6.88 -3.94
C LEU A 145 -13.39 -6.00 -2.70
N VAL A 146 -13.61 -4.68 -2.82
CA VAL A 146 -13.53 -3.76 -1.69
C VAL A 146 -14.59 -4.07 -0.65
N GLY A 147 -15.83 -4.36 -1.07
CA GLY A 147 -16.91 -4.78 -0.18
C GLY A 147 -16.56 -6.03 0.62
N GLY A 148 -15.95 -7.03 -0.02
CA GLY A 148 -15.43 -8.23 0.64
C GLY A 148 -14.33 -7.93 1.66
N ILE A 149 -13.36 -7.08 1.30
CA ILE A 149 -12.29 -6.65 2.21
C ILE A 149 -12.88 -5.94 3.44
N LEU A 150 -13.80 -4.98 3.25
CA LEU A 150 -14.43 -4.26 4.35
C LEU A 150 -15.23 -5.21 5.27
N ALA A 151 -15.96 -6.17 4.70
CA ALA A 151 -16.70 -7.17 5.47
C ALA A 151 -15.75 -8.04 6.33
N THR A 152 -14.59 -8.44 5.79
CA THR A 152 -13.57 -9.21 6.55
C THR A 152 -12.96 -8.41 7.73
N ARG A 153 -13.11 -7.07 7.71
CA ARG A 153 -12.71 -6.17 8.81
C ARG A 153 -13.83 -5.97 9.84
N ASN A 154 -14.86 -6.82 9.83
CA ASN A 154 -16.06 -6.73 10.66
C ASN A 154 -16.89 -5.44 10.43
N ARG A 155 -16.78 -4.80 9.26
CA ARG A 155 -17.76 -3.78 8.85
C ARG A 155 -19.04 -4.47 8.40
N ARG A 156 -20.18 -3.89 8.73
CA ARG A 156 -21.46 -4.28 8.13
C ARG A 156 -21.62 -3.55 6.79
N VAL A 157 -21.45 -4.28 5.70
CA VAL A 157 -21.40 -3.71 4.34
C VAL A 157 -22.67 -4.07 3.57
N VAL A 158 -23.28 -3.10 2.91
CA VAL A 158 -24.37 -3.32 1.96
C VAL A 158 -23.94 -2.84 0.58
N ILE A 159 -23.99 -3.71 -0.40
CA ILE A 159 -23.81 -3.38 -1.81
C ILE A 159 -25.19 -3.15 -2.42
N VAL A 160 -25.40 -2.01 -3.09
CA VAL A 160 -26.61 -1.71 -3.84
C VAL A 160 -26.25 -1.64 -5.32
N ASP A 161 -26.82 -2.56 -6.11
CA ASP A 161 -26.68 -2.55 -7.56
C ASP A 161 -27.66 -1.51 -8.11
N PHE A 162 -27.14 -0.33 -8.46
CA PHE A 162 -27.93 0.80 -8.97
C PHE A 162 -27.71 0.99 -10.48
N ASP A 163 -27.10 0.01 -11.16
CA ASP A 163 -27.00 -0.06 -12.61
C ASP A 163 -28.24 -0.76 -13.19
N LEU A 164 -29.37 -0.04 -13.20
CA LEU A 164 -30.67 -0.59 -13.60
C LEU A 164 -30.76 -1.01 -15.07
N GLU A 165 -29.79 -0.68 -15.91
CA GLU A 165 -29.84 -1.03 -17.34
C GLU A 165 -28.93 -2.21 -17.70
N ALA A 166 -27.75 -2.32 -17.07
CA ALA A 166 -26.84 -3.45 -17.27
C ALA A 166 -26.06 -3.79 -15.98
N PRO A 167 -26.72 -4.37 -14.97
CA PRO A 167 -26.14 -4.80 -13.72
C PRO A 167 -25.17 -5.95 -13.94
N GLY A 168 -23.94 -5.75 -13.47
CA GLY A 168 -22.89 -6.76 -13.49
C GLY A 168 -22.69 -7.45 -12.15
N ILE A 169 -22.86 -6.70 -11.05
CA ILE A 169 -22.44 -7.15 -9.72
C ILE A 169 -23.36 -8.27 -9.17
N SER A 170 -24.66 -8.21 -9.47
CA SER A 170 -25.63 -9.24 -9.08
C SER A 170 -25.27 -10.63 -9.64
N ILE A 171 -24.74 -10.69 -10.86
CA ILE A 171 -24.31 -11.94 -11.51
C ILE A 171 -23.01 -12.46 -10.87
N MET A 172 -22.09 -11.56 -10.53
CA MET A 172 -20.78 -11.93 -9.96
C MET A 172 -20.90 -12.53 -8.55
N PHE A 173 -21.91 -12.13 -7.76
CA PHE A 173 -22.16 -12.67 -6.42
C PHE A 173 -23.09 -13.89 -6.39
N GLN A 174 -23.63 -14.33 -7.53
CA GLN A 174 -24.69 -15.33 -7.58
C GLN A 174 -24.31 -16.66 -6.90
N GLN A 175 -23.04 -17.07 -6.95
CA GLN A 175 -22.55 -18.30 -6.33
C GLN A 175 -22.40 -18.20 -4.81
N ASP A 176 -22.32 -16.97 -4.27
CA ASP A 176 -22.04 -16.71 -2.86
C ASP A 176 -23.33 -16.43 -2.06
N ILE A 177 -24.52 -16.40 -2.66
CA ILE A 177 -25.77 -16.09 -1.96
C ILE A 177 -26.23 -17.28 -1.10
N GLU A 178 -26.49 -17.06 0.20
CA GLU A 178 -26.82 -18.12 1.17
C GLU A 178 -28.16 -18.84 0.90
N ASN A 179 -29.17 -18.13 0.36
CA ASN A 179 -30.52 -18.67 0.16
C ASN A 179 -31.11 -18.20 -1.18
N THR A 180 -31.47 -19.16 -2.05
CA THR A 180 -32.09 -18.89 -3.36
C THR A 180 -33.60 -19.17 -3.42
N ASN A 181 -34.22 -19.55 -2.30
CA ASN A 181 -35.63 -19.94 -2.26
C ASN A 181 -36.51 -18.72 -1.93
N GLY A 182 -37.08 -18.08 -2.94
CA GLY A 182 -37.99 -16.94 -2.81
C GLY A 182 -38.10 -16.13 -4.10
N GLU A 183 -39.08 -15.25 -4.20
CA GLU A 183 -39.20 -14.28 -5.28
C GLU A 183 -37.99 -13.32 -5.27
N ARG A 184 -37.46 -13.02 -6.46
CA ARG A 184 -36.20 -12.28 -6.64
C ARG A 184 -36.45 -10.80 -6.89
N TYR A 185 -37.07 -10.15 -5.90
CA TYR A 185 -37.19 -8.69 -5.90
C TYR A 185 -35.83 -8.00 -5.75
N GLY A 186 -35.69 -6.83 -6.35
CA GLY A 186 -34.52 -5.98 -6.23
C GLY A 186 -34.84 -4.49 -6.23
N VAL A 187 -33.81 -3.66 -6.44
CA VAL A 187 -33.89 -2.19 -6.44
C VAL A 187 -34.96 -1.70 -7.42
N LEU A 188 -35.03 -2.25 -8.64
CA LEU A 188 -36.00 -1.80 -9.64
C LEU A 188 -37.44 -2.06 -9.18
N ASP A 189 -37.69 -3.26 -8.65
CA ASP A 189 -39.02 -3.66 -8.19
C ASP A 189 -39.48 -2.81 -7.01
N TYR A 190 -38.56 -2.55 -6.06
CA TYR A 190 -38.80 -1.69 -4.92
C TYR A 190 -39.13 -0.25 -5.35
N LEU A 191 -38.30 0.36 -6.21
CA LEU A 191 -38.50 1.74 -6.68
C LEU A 191 -39.81 1.88 -7.47
N HIS A 192 -40.09 0.93 -8.36
CA HIS A 192 -41.31 0.94 -9.16
C HIS A 192 -42.58 0.84 -8.29
N GLN A 193 -42.60 -0.05 -7.30
CA GLN A 193 -43.77 -0.22 -6.42
C GLN A 193 -43.95 0.96 -5.45
N ARG A 194 -42.86 1.52 -4.91
CA ARG A 194 -42.94 2.74 -4.07
C ARG A 194 -43.40 3.96 -4.85
N TYR A 195 -43.14 4.02 -6.15
CA TYR A 195 -43.65 5.08 -7.00
C TYR A 195 -45.16 4.95 -7.26
N LEU A 196 -45.63 3.74 -7.61
CA LEU A 196 -47.04 3.52 -7.95
C LEU A 196 -47.96 3.52 -6.72
N THR A 197 -47.51 2.89 -5.63
CA THR A 197 -48.28 2.68 -4.40
C THR A 197 -47.41 2.99 -3.17
N PRO A 198 -47.16 4.27 -2.84
CA PRO A 198 -46.29 4.65 -1.73
C PRO A 198 -46.74 4.12 -0.37
N GLU A 199 -48.06 3.93 -0.19
CA GLU A 199 -48.68 3.47 1.06
C GLU A 199 -48.55 1.94 1.27
N GLU A 200 -48.23 1.18 0.22
CA GLU A 200 -48.07 -0.27 0.28
C GLU A 200 -46.60 -0.62 0.51
N ASN A 201 -46.33 -1.44 1.54
CA ASN A 201 -44.97 -1.91 1.87
C ASN A 201 -44.67 -3.29 1.24
N ILE A 202 -44.89 -3.40 -0.07
CA ILE A 202 -44.63 -4.60 -0.87
C ILE A 202 -43.75 -4.18 -2.07
N PRO A 203 -42.74 -4.95 -2.49
CA PRO A 203 -42.00 -5.86 -1.61
C PRO A 203 -41.45 -5.09 -0.39
N ASN A 204 -41.23 -5.80 0.73
CA ASN A 204 -40.48 -5.21 1.83
C ASN A 204 -39.00 -5.13 1.42
N ILE A 205 -38.24 -4.18 1.98
CA ILE A 205 -36.80 -4.09 1.72
C ILE A 205 -36.05 -5.39 2.05
N GLY A 206 -36.49 -6.12 3.09
CA GLY A 206 -35.94 -7.42 3.48
C GLY A 206 -36.09 -8.48 2.37
N ASP A 207 -37.15 -8.40 1.55
CA ASP A 207 -37.36 -9.31 0.42
C ASP A 207 -36.42 -9.01 -0.75
N CYS A 208 -35.86 -7.79 -0.79
CA CYS A 208 -34.89 -7.35 -1.79
C CYS A 208 -33.44 -7.64 -1.35
N ILE A 209 -33.17 -7.74 -0.05
CA ILE A 209 -31.82 -7.96 0.49
C ILE A 209 -31.40 -9.44 0.35
N ARG A 210 -30.14 -9.67 -0.05
CA ARG A 210 -29.50 -11.00 -0.12
C ARG A 210 -28.24 -11.00 0.73
N GLN A 211 -28.13 -11.97 1.62
CA GLN A 211 -26.91 -12.18 2.40
C GLN A 211 -25.87 -12.96 1.58
N ILE A 212 -24.64 -12.46 1.58
CA ILE A 212 -23.51 -13.09 0.92
C ILE A 212 -22.75 -13.95 1.93
N ASN A 213 -22.58 -15.22 1.61
CA ASN A 213 -21.84 -16.19 2.41
C ASN A 213 -20.34 -15.88 2.34
N LEU A 214 -19.74 -15.60 3.49
CA LEU A 214 -18.30 -15.35 3.63
C LEU A 214 -17.65 -16.53 4.38
N GLN A 215 -16.49 -16.99 3.92
CA GLN A 215 -15.67 -17.97 4.66
C GLN A 215 -15.08 -17.40 5.97
N THR A 216 -15.15 -16.08 6.17
CA THR A 216 -14.59 -15.35 7.32
C THR A 216 -15.68 -14.73 8.18
N ARG A 217 -15.31 -14.21 9.37
CA ARG A 217 -16.24 -13.42 10.19
C ARG A 217 -16.44 -12.06 9.50
N GLY A 218 -17.68 -11.75 9.13
CA GLY A 218 -18.06 -10.51 8.45
C GLY A 218 -19.52 -10.54 8.05
N GLU A 219 -20.09 -9.38 7.76
CA GLU A 219 -21.48 -9.25 7.30
C GLU A 219 -21.49 -8.46 5.98
N LEU A 220 -21.79 -9.15 4.88
CA LEU A 220 -21.95 -8.54 3.55
C LEU A 220 -23.33 -8.85 3.00
N PHE A 221 -24.03 -7.81 2.59
CA PHE A 221 -25.36 -7.89 2.01
C PHE A 221 -25.35 -7.28 0.61
N LEU A 222 -26.18 -7.80 -0.28
CA LEU A 222 -26.41 -7.31 -1.63
C LEU A 222 -27.89 -6.97 -1.80
N VAL A 223 -28.19 -5.78 -2.30
CA VAL A 223 -29.49 -5.42 -2.86
C VAL A 223 -29.33 -5.45 -4.38
N PRO A 224 -29.71 -6.56 -5.05
CA PRO A 224 -29.57 -6.70 -6.49
C PRO A 224 -30.58 -5.81 -7.20
N VAL A 225 -30.41 -5.62 -8.50
CA VAL A 225 -31.35 -4.82 -9.30
C VAL A 225 -32.73 -5.48 -9.42
N GLY A 226 -32.80 -6.80 -9.46
CA GLY A 226 -34.03 -7.59 -9.59
C GLY A 226 -33.81 -8.79 -10.51
N GLU A 227 -34.85 -9.58 -10.74
CA GLU A 227 -34.80 -10.68 -11.70
C GLU A 227 -34.90 -10.19 -13.15
N TYR A 228 -34.02 -10.72 -14.01
CA TYR A 228 -34.01 -10.44 -15.45
C TYR A 228 -35.10 -11.24 -16.17
N ASP A 229 -36.33 -10.70 -16.20
CA ASP A 229 -37.47 -11.26 -16.93
C ASP A 229 -38.05 -10.26 -17.96
N GLU A 230 -39.11 -10.66 -18.67
CA GLU A 230 -39.79 -9.75 -19.61
C GLU A 230 -40.38 -8.53 -18.90
N ASN A 231 -40.94 -8.74 -17.70
CA ASN A 231 -41.57 -7.69 -16.92
C ASN A 231 -40.54 -6.65 -16.42
N TYR A 232 -39.30 -7.08 -16.17
CA TYR A 232 -38.18 -6.20 -15.82
C TYR A 232 -37.96 -5.12 -16.88
N ILE A 233 -37.98 -5.50 -18.15
CA ILE A 233 -37.79 -4.56 -19.28
C ILE A 233 -38.92 -3.53 -19.30
N HIS A 234 -40.16 -3.97 -19.04
CA HIS A 234 -41.31 -3.06 -18.95
C HIS A 234 -41.20 -2.11 -17.76
N ARG A 235 -40.88 -2.62 -16.56
CA ARG A 235 -40.69 -1.78 -15.36
C ARG A 235 -39.58 -0.75 -15.55
N LEU A 236 -38.48 -1.14 -16.21
CA LEU A 236 -37.37 -0.25 -16.51
C LEU A 236 -37.78 0.86 -17.49
N ALA A 237 -38.57 0.53 -18.52
CA ALA A 237 -39.05 1.50 -19.50
C ALA A 237 -40.04 2.51 -18.90
N ASP A 238 -40.85 2.09 -17.93
CA ASP A 238 -41.82 2.94 -17.22
C ASP A 238 -41.18 3.79 -16.11
N LEU A 239 -39.91 3.53 -15.77
CA LEU A 239 -39.20 4.20 -14.69
C LEU A 239 -38.79 5.64 -15.08
N ASP A 240 -39.45 6.63 -14.49
CA ASP A 240 -39.04 8.05 -14.61
C ASP A 240 -38.46 8.57 -13.30
N MET A 241 -37.12 8.54 -13.21
CA MET A 241 -36.38 9.00 -12.03
C MET A 241 -36.65 10.46 -11.68
N ARG A 242 -37.00 11.31 -12.66
CA ARG A 242 -37.29 12.73 -12.41
C ARG A 242 -38.58 12.91 -11.64
N SER A 243 -39.55 12.04 -11.90
CA SER A 243 -40.84 12.06 -11.22
C SER A 243 -40.71 11.68 -9.74
N PHE A 244 -39.74 10.83 -9.36
CA PHE A 244 -39.51 10.42 -7.97
C PHE A 244 -39.04 11.56 -7.05
N TYR A 245 -38.30 12.52 -7.58
CA TYR A 245 -37.83 13.69 -6.83
C TYR A 245 -38.83 14.85 -6.85
N ARG A 246 -39.84 14.78 -7.73
CA ARG A 246 -40.94 15.76 -7.80
C ARG A 246 -42.16 15.32 -7.00
N SER A 247 -42.31 14.03 -6.73
CA SER A 247 -43.35 13.50 -5.87
C SER A 247 -43.11 13.88 -4.40
N SER A 248 -44.19 13.95 -3.63
CA SER A 248 -44.10 14.17 -2.17
C SER A 248 -43.43 13.01 -1.43
N HIS A 249 -43.32 11.85 -2.07
CA HIS A 249 -42.66 10.65 -1.56
C HIS A 249 -41.51 10.28 -2.50
N ASN A 250 -40.27 10.45 -2.05
CA ASN A 250 -39.08 10.08 -2.81
C ASN A 250 -38.75 8.61 -2.58
N ALA A 251 -38.99 7.77 -3.60
CA ALA A 251 -38.75 6.33 -3.53
C ALA A 251 -37.28 5.96 -3.27
N VAL A 252 -36.33 6.78 -3.76
CA VAL A 252 -34.89 6.55 -3.56
C VAL A 252 -34.48 6.86 -2.12
N GLU A 253 -34.99 7.96 -1.56
CA GLU A 253 -34.77 8.30 -0.15
C GLU A 253 -35.35 7.21 0.78
N GLN A 254 -36.56 6.73 0.46
CA GLN A 254 -37.20 5.67 1.20
C GLN A 254 -36.41 4.35 1.12
N LEU A 255 -35.86 3.99 -0.05
CA LEU A 255 -34.98 2.83 -0.20
C LEU A 255 -33.79 2.89 0.76
N MET A 256 -33.07 4.01 0.79
CA MET A 256 -31.89 4.18 1.63
C MET A 256 -32.25 4.16 3.12
N LYS A 257 -33.39 4.76 3.48
CA LYS A 257 -33.92 4.74 4.84
C LYS A 257 -34.31 3.33 5.28
N ASP A 258 -35.01 2.59 4.44
CA ASP A 258 -35.45 1.23 4.73
C ASP A 258 -34.25 0.27 4.86
N ILE A 259 -33.21 0.40 4.01
CA ILE A 259 -31.95 -0.35 4.16
C ILE A 259 -31.30 -0.05 5.51
N LYS A 260 -31.25 1.22 5.89
CA LYS A 260 -30.68 1.65 7.18
C LYS A 260 -31.46 1.08 8.36
N GLU A 261 -32.78 1.15 8.34
CA GLU A 261 -33.63 0.64 9.42
C GLU A 261 -33.57 -0.89 9.53
N GLN A 262 -33.49 -1.61 8.40
CA GLN A 262 -33.45 -3.06 8.36
C GLN A 262 -32.09 -3.65 8.79
N LEU A 263 -30.98 -3.03 8.36
CA LEU A 263 -29.65 -3.60 8.54
C LEU A 263 -28.72 -2.78 9.44
N ASP A 264 -28.98 -1.50 9.73
CA ASP A 264 -28.04 -0.59 10.42
C ASP A 264 -26.58 -0.72 9.91
N PRO A 265 -26.33 -0.54 8.59
CA PRO A 265 -25.01 -0.79 8.03
C PRO A 265 -24.01 0.32 8.38
N ASP A 266 -22.73 -0.04 8.41
CA ASP A 266 -21.65 0.94 8.58
C ASP A 266 -21.41 1.69 7.28
N VAL A 267 -21.46 0.96 6.16
CA VAL A 267 -21.18 1.47 4.82
C VAL A 267 -22.14 0.89 3.79
N ILE A 268 -22.61 1.74 2.88
CA ILE A 268 -23.36 1.34 1.69
C ILE A 268 -22.50 1.65 0.46
N LEU A 269 -22.21 0.63 -0.34
CA LEU A 269 -21.48 0.74 -1.60
C LEU A 269 -22.46 0.70 -2.77
N ILE A 270 -22.48 1.75 -3.60
CA ILE A 270 -23.41 1.87 -4.73
C ILE A 270 -22.68 1.65 -6.05
N ASP A 271 -23.12 0.68 -6.84
CA ASP A 271 -22.67 0.49 -8.22
C ASP A 271 -23.54 1.36 -9.15
N ALA A 272 -23.05 2.54 -9.57
CA ALA A 272 -23.83 3.47 -10.39
C ALA A 272 -23.97 2.99 -11.85
N ARG A 273 -24.72 3.68 -12.72
CA ARG A 273 -24.70 3.44 -14.18
C ARG A 273 -23.62 4.29 -14.88
N PRO A 274 -22.82 3.78 -15.84
CA PRO A 274 -21.81 4.60 -16.49
C PRO A 274 -22.39 5.64 -17.47
N GLY A 275 -21.65 6.73 -17.68
CA GLY A 275 -22.04 7.79 -18.62
C GLY A 275 -23.00 8.84 -18.03
N PHE A 276 -23.56 9.69 -18.90
CA PHE A 276 -24.47 10.78 -18.51
C PHE A 276 -25.93 10.32 -18.52
N ASN A 277 -26.33 9.61 -17.48
CA ASN A 277 -27.70 9.14 -17.28
C ASN A 277 -28.25 9.60 -15.92
N ASP A 278 -29.58 9.65 -15.78
CA ASP A 278 -30.26 10.21 -14.61
C ASP A 278 -30.03 9.35 -13.34
N VAL A 279 -30.01 8.02 -13.48
CA VAL A 279 -29.78 7.07 -12.37
C VAL A 279 -28.38 7.25 -11.75
N GLY A 280 -27.35 7.35 -12.59
CA GLY A 280 -25.97 7.60 -12.19
C GLY A 280 -25.77 9.02 -11.64
N ALA A 281 -26.52 10.00 -12.12
CA ALA A 281 -26.52 11.36 -11.55
C ALA A 281 -27.02 11.34 -10.11
N ILE A 282 -28.14 10.66 -9.85
CA ILE A 282 -28.72 10.49 -8.51
C ILE A 282 -27.73 9.79 -7.57
N ALA A 283 -27.17 8.66 -8.01
CA ALA A 283 -26.19 7.92 -7.21
C ALA A 283 -24.96 8.77 -6.85
N LEU A 284 -24.52 9.63 -7.77
CA LEU A 284 -23.31 10.44 -7.61
C LEU A 284 -23.56 11.73 -6.82
N PHE A 285 -24.66 12.43 -7.07
CA PHE A 285 -24.87 13.80 -6.58
C PHE A 285 -25.78 13.88 -5.36
N ASP A 286 -26.68 12.92 -5.18
CA ASP A 286 -27.58 12.88 -4.04
C ASP A 286 -27.13 11.87 -2.99
N LEU A 287 -26.86 10.62 -3.42
CA LEU A 287 -26.62 9.54 -2.48
C LEU A 287 -25.21 9.53 -1.90
N ALA A 288 -24.19 9.84 -2.71
CA ALA A 288 -22.80 9.70 -2.32
C ALA A 288 -22.37 10.70 -1.23
N ASP A 289 -21.78 10.20 -0.14
CA ASP A 289 -20.89 11.00 0.70
C ASP A 289 -19.48 11.03 0.09
N THR A 290 -19.05 9.92 -0.54
CA THR A 290 -17.82 9.83 -1.33
C THR A 290 -18.05 9.18 -2.68
N ALA A 291 -17.50 9.76 -3.72
CA ALA A 291 -17.50 9.25 -5.08
C ALA A 291 -16.14 8.62 -5.41
N ILE A 292 -16.12 7.34 -5.77
CA ILE A 292 -14.96 6.67 -6.37
C ILE A 292 -15.12 6.71 -7.89
N ILE A 293 -14.37 7.60 -8.55
CA ILE A 293 -14.40 7.79 -10.00
C ILE A 293 -13.39 6.85 -10.66
N CYS A 294 -13.89 5.78 -11.28
CA CYS A 294 -13.11 4.74 -11.94
C CYS A 294 -12.86 5.07 -13.43
N PHE A 295 -11.60 5.02 -13.87
CA PHE A 295 -11.27 5.21 -15.29
C PHE A 295 -9.91 4.65 -15.70
N SER A 296 -9.75 4.37 -16.99
CA SER A 296 -8.44 4.14 -17.60
C SER A 296 -7.87 5.45 -18.16
N PRO A 297 -6.55 5.68 -18.09
CA PRO A 297 -5.91 6.95 -18.47
C PRO A 297 -5.85 7.14 -19.99
N THR A 298 -7.01 7.38 -20.61
CA THR A 298 -7.16 7.62 -22.06
C THR A 298 -7.70 9.03 -22.31
N GLU A 299 -7.37 9.65 -23.44
CA GLU A 299 -7.88 10.99 -23.81
C GLU A 299 -9.40 11.08 -23.74
N GLN A 300 -10.08 10.05 -24.23
CA GLN A 300 -11.54 10.00 -24.19
C GLN A 300 -12.09 9.91 -22.75
N SER A 301 -11.35 9.29 -21.81
CA SER A 301 -11.72 9.31 -20.40
C SER A 301 -11.57 10.72 -19.82
N PHE A 302 -10.46 11.40 -20.11
CA PHE A 302 -10.21 12.76 -19.62
C PHE A 302 -11.24 13.78 -20.12
N GLU A 303 -11.59 13.75 -21.40
CA GLU A 303 -12.60 14.64 -21.97
C GLU A 303 -14.00 14.41 -21.37
N GLY A 304 -14.39 13.15 -21.20
CA GLY A 304 -15.69 12.81 -20.61
C GLY A 304 -15.77 13.13 -19.11
N LEU A 305 -14.74 12.75 -18.36
CA LEU A 305 -14.70 12.96 -16.91
C LEU A 305 -14.56 14.42 -16.51
N ARG A 306 -14.07 15.30 -17.39
CA ARG A 306 -13.97 16.73 -17.12
C ARG A 306 -15.31 17.29 -16.64
N TRP A 307 -16.39 16.95 -17.33
CA TRP A 307 -17.74 17.38 -16.97
C TRP A 307 -18.26 16.70 -15.70
N VAL A 308 -17.88 15.44 -15.48
CA VAL A 308 -18.20 14.68 -14.26
C VAL A 308 -17.61 15.36 -13.03
N VAL A 309 -16.31 15.66 -13.06
CA VAL A 309 -15.58 16.31 -11.97
C VAL A 309 -16.10 17.72 -11.73
N GLN A 310 -16.39 18.48 -12.80
CA GLN A 310 -16.97 19.83 -12.68
C GLN A 310 -18.36 19.80 -12.02
N ALA A 311 -19.24 18.89 -12.43
CA ALA A 311 -20.56 18.75 -11.81
C ALA A 311 -20.46 18.30 -10.35
N THR A 312 -19.58 17.33 -10.06
CA THR A 312 -19.32 16.83 -8.70
C THR A 312 -18.81 17.94 -7.79
N ARG A 313 -17.85 18.74 -8.26
CA ARG A 313 -17.28 19.86 -7.50
C ARG A 313 -18.34 20.92 -7.20
N LYS A 314 -19.19 21.19 -8.18
CA LYS A 314 -20.28 22.14 -8.01
C LYS A 314 -21.29 21.64 -6.98
N GLN A 315 -21.69 20.38 -7.05
CA GLN A 315 -22.54 19.75 -6.06
C GLN A 315 -21.91 19.77 -4.65
N GLN A 316 -20.60 19.50 -4.54
CA GLN A 316 -19.86 19.58 -3.29
C GLN A 316 -19.90 20.98 -2.69
N LYS A 317 -19.79 22.05 -3.49
CA LYS A 317 -19.95 23.42 -2.99
C LYS A 317 -21.37 23.73 -2.50
N TYR A 318 -22.37 23.08 -3.11
CA TYR A 318 -23.78 23.29 -2.80
C TYR A 318 -24.28 22.52 -1.57
N GLN A 319 -23.80 21.29 -1.36
CA GLN A 319 -24.30 20.38 -0.33
C GLN A 319 -23.22 19.84 0.61
N GLY A 320 -21.96 20.26 0.43
CA GLY A 320 -20.81 19.69 1.13
C GLY A 320 -20.40 18.28 0.68
N LYS A 321 -21.11 17.67 -0.27
CA LYS A 321 -20.89 16.29 -0.75
C LYS A 321 -21.13 16.14 -2.26
N PRO A 322 -20.59 15.10 -2.90
CA PRO A 322 -19.63 14.12 -2.36
C PRO A 322 -18.17 14.63 -2.38
N ASP A 323 -17.31 14.03 -1.55
CA ASP A 323 -15.84 14.06 -1.79
C ASP A 323 -15.49 13.13 -2.96
N ALA A 324 -14.56 13.53 -3.82
CA ALA A 324 -14.16 12.73 -4.98
C ALA A 324 -12.78 12.08 -4.77
N ARG A 325 -12.73 10.76 -4.97
CA ARG A 325 -11.51 9.95 -5.06
C ARG A 325 -11.47 9.27 -6.42
N PHE A 326 -10.28 8.96 -6.89
CA PHE A 326 -10.05 8.45 -8.23
C PHE A 326 -9.50 7.02 -8.17
N LEU A 327 -9.95 6.16 -9.08
CA LEU A 327 -9.42 4.81 -9.24
C LEU A 327 -8.97 4.62 -10.68
N LEU A 328 -7.67 4.50 -10.90
CA LEU A 328 -7.12 4.15 -12.20
C LEU A 328 -7.27 2.65 -12.41
N THR A 329 -8.17 2.25 -13.32
CA THR A 329 -8.48 0.84 -13.57
C THR A 329 -9.05 0.61 -14.98
N PRO A 330 -8.65 -0.49 -15.66
CA PRO A 330 -7.40 -1.21 -15.45
C PRO A 330 -6.22 -0.40 -16.04
N VAL A 331 -5.10 -0.35 -15.32
CA VAL A 331 -3.86 0.25 -15.83
C VAL A 331 -3.06 -0.81 -16.61
N PRO A 332 -2.75 -0.59 -17.89
CA PRO A 332 -1.96 -1.54 -18.67
C PRO A 332 -0.55 -1.68 -18.11
N VAL A 333 -0.01 -2.90 -18.12
CA VAL A 333 1.39 -3.14 -17.75
C VAL A 333 2.29 -2.61 -18.88
N VAL A 334 3.01 -1.51 -18.61
CA VAL A 334 3.91 -0.84 -19.55
C VAL A 334 5.28 -0.61 -18.92
N ALA A 335 6.28 -0.24 -19.74
CA ALA A 335 7.60 0.14 -19.26
C ALA A 335 7.53 1.33 -18.27
N PHE A 336 8.46 1.38 -17.32
CA PHE A 336 8.46 2.34 -16.22
C PHE A 336 8.36 3.81 -16.68
N GLU A 337 9.11 4.20 -17.72
CA GLU A 337 9.07 5.55 -18.29
C GLU A 337 7.69 5.91 -18.83
N GLN A 338 7.05 4.99 -19.55
CA GLN A 338 5.72 5.21 -20.12
C GLN A 338 4.64 5.28 -19.03
N HIS A 339 4.80 4.49 -17.97
CA HIS A 339 3.93 4.53 -16.79
C HIS A 339 4.01 5.91 -16.10
N GLN A 340 5.23 6.43 -15.88
CA GLN A 340 5.43 7.75 -15.27
C GLN A 340 4.80 8.88 -16.09
N ILE A 341 4.90 8.83 -17.42
CA ILE A 341 4.26 9.83 -18.30
C ILE A 341 2.73 9.84 -18.12
N TRP A 342 2.12 8.66 -18.00
CA TRP A 342 0.67 8.55 -17.76
C TRP A 342 0.27 9.08 -16.39
N ILE A 343 0.99 8.71 -15.33
CA ILE A 343 0.69 9.16 -13.98
C ILE A 343 0.83 10.69 -13.86
N ASN A 344 1.91 11.27 -14.37
CA ASN A 344 2.08 12.73 -14.39
C ASN A 344 0.91 13.44 -15.09
N LYS A 345 0.43 12.85 -16.19
CA LYS A 345 -0.73 13.39 -16.90
C LYS A 345 -2.02 13.28 -16.10
N VAL A 346 -2.22 12.17 -15.39
CA VAL A 346 -3.38 11.96 -14.51
C VAL A 346 -3.35 12.94 -13.35
N GLU A 347 -2.22 13.08 -12.68
CA GLU A 347 -2.04 14.02 -11.57
C GLU A 347 -2.33 15.45 -12.01
N SER A 348 -1.71 15.90 -13.10
CA SER A 348 -1.99 17.23 -13.68
C SER A 348 -3.47 17.41 -14.01
N TRP A 349 -4.11 16.39 -14.59
CA TRP A 349 -5.52 16.47 -14.94
C TRP A 349 -6.43 16.54 -13.70
N ILE A 350 -6.11 15.81 -12.63
CA ILE A 350 -6.86 15.88 -11.35
C ILE A 350 -6.71 17.28 -10.73
N GLU A 351 -5.48 17.80 -10.67
CA GLU A 351 -5.19 19.13 -10.14
C GLU A 351 -5.95 20.23 -10.90
N ASP A 352 -5.96 20.17 -12.23
CA ASP A 352 -6.61 21.18 -13.08
C ASP A 352 -8.14 21.17 -12.98
N ASN A 353 -8.76 19.99 -12.76
CA ASN A 353 -10.22 19.83 -12.85
C ASN A 353 -10.90 19.76 -11.47
N TRP A 354 -10.34 19.00 -10.53
CA TRP A 354 -10.89 18.88 -9.17
C TRP A 354 -10.33 19.97 -8.26
N GLY A 355 -9.01 20.17 -8.29
CA GLY A 355 -8.27 21.00 -7.35
C GLY A 355 -7.81 20.20 -6.12
N LEU A 356 -6.78 20.72 -5.44
CA LEU A 356 -6.23 20.09 -4.24
C LEU A 356 -6.82 20.71 -2.97
N PRO A 357 -7.37 19.90 -2.05
CA PRO A 357 -7.69 20.36 -0.70
C PRO A 357 -6.42 20.83 0.03
N ASP A 358 -6.56 21.79 0.96
CA ASP A 358 -5.44 22.34 1.72
C ASP A 358 -4.65 21.24 2.46
N GLY A 359 -3.36 21.11 2.14
CA GLY A 359 -2.45 20.14 2.78
C GLY A 359 -2.52 18.71 2.24
N VAL A 360 -3.34 18.41 1.24
CA VAL A 360 -3.45 17.09 0.60
C VAL A 360 -2.60 17.05 -0.67
N ASN A 361 -1.81 15.97 -0.84
CA ASN A 361 -1.06 15.74 -2.08
C ASN A 361 -1.92 14.97 -3.09
N VAL A 362 -1.77 15.26 -4.38
CA VAL A 362 -2.54 14.60 -5.46
C VAL A 362 -2.46 13.07 -5.41
N GLY A 363 -1.32 12.50 -5.02
CA GLY A 363 -1.12 11.06 -4.86
C GLY A 363 -1.95 10.41 -3.76
N GLN A 364 -2.61 11.20 -2.89
CA GLN A 364 -3.57 10.71 -1.89
C GLN A 364 -5.02 10.71 -2.40
N LEU A 365 -5.28 11.29 -3.58
CA LEU A 365 -6.62 11.36 -4.16
C LEU A 365 -6.92 10.19 -5.08
N TYR A 366 -5.91 9.43 -5.51
CA TYR A 366 -6.10 8.33 -6.45
C TYR A 366 -5.45 7.02 -5.98
N ASN A 367 -6.00 5.89 -6.44
CA ASN A 367 -5.41 4.56 -6.29
C ASN A 367 -5.26 3.91 -7.68
N GLU A 368 -4.28 3.01 -7.82
CA GLU A 368 -3.99 2.33 -9.09
C GLU A 368 -4.25 0.82 -8.99
N VAL A 369 -4.92 0.28 -10.00
CA VAL A 369 -5.13 -1.16 -10.16
C VAL A 369 -4.64 -1.58 -11.54
N LEU A 370 -3.54 -2.35 -11.56
CA LEU A 370 -2.99 -2.90 -12.78
C LEU A 370 -3.93 -3.93 -13.40
N TYR A 371 -3.90 -4.02 -14.73
CA TYR A 371 -4.61 -5.04 -15.48
C TYR A 371 -4.14 -6.43 -15.03
N ASN A 372 -5.08 -7.24 -14.52
CA ASN A 372 -4.83 -8.60 -14.10
C ASN A 372 -5.78 -9.56 -14.83
N PRO A 373 -5.27 -10.47 -15.69
CA PRO A 373 -6.12 -11.37 -16.46
C PRO A 373 -6.89 -12.37 -15.58
N ASN A 374 -6.42 -12.65 -14.36
CA ASN A 374 -7.04 -13.61 -13.46
C ASN A 374 -8.40 -13.12 -12.93
N ILE A 375 -8.69 -11.81 -13.03
CA ILE A 375 -9.99 -11.25 -12.64
C ILE A 375 -11.13 -11.88 -13.46
N ALA A 376 -10.91 -12.13 -14.76
CA ALA A 376 -11.92 -12.71 -15.63
C ALA A 376 -12.24 -14.18 -15.31
N THR A 377 -11.37 -14.86 -14.56
CA THR A 377 -11.52 -16.27 -14.17
C THR A 377 -12.03 -16.45 -12.75
N LEU A 378 -12.34 -15.37 -12.03
CA LEU A 378 -12.85 -15.47 -10.66
C LEU A 378 -14.23 -16.12 -10.64
N SER A 379 -14.37 -17.15 -9.82
CA SER A 379 -15.67 -17.78 -9.50
C SER A 379 -16.43 -17.05 -8.40
N SER A 380 -15.72 -16.30 -7.54
CA SER A 380 -16.27 -15.52 -6.43
C SER A 380 -15.50 -14.19 -6.28
N LEU A 381 -16.19 -13.17 -5.79
CA LEU A 381 -15.60 -11.88 -5.41
C LEU A 381 -15.30 -11.75 -3.90
N VAL A 382 -15.58 -12.79 -3.13
CA VAL A 382 -15.40 -12.79 -1.65
C VAL A 382 -14.68 -14.02 -1.12
N ASN A 383 -14.81 -15.17 -1.76
CA ASN A 383 -14.28 -16.44 -1.32
C ASN A 383 -13.15 -16.93 -2.25
N ASP A 384 -12.14 -17.61 -1.68
CA ASP A 384 -11.02 -18.21 -2.41
C ASP A 384 -10.24 -17.26 -3.34
N ILE A 385 -10.20 -15.96 -3.01
CA ILE A 385 -9.53 -14.95 -3.82
C ILE A 385 -8.01 -14.99 -3.58
N PRO A 386 -7.18 -14.99 -4.64
CA PRO A 386 -5.73 -14.89 -4.48
C PRO A 386 -5.32 -13.64 -3.69
N LYS A 387 -4.50 -13.82 -2.65
CA LYS A 387 -4.03 -12.72 -1.79
C LYS A 387 -3.38 -11.58 -2.58
N SER A 388 -2.60 -11.90 -3.61
CA SER A 388 -1.98 -10.90 -4.49
C SER A 388 -3.00 -9.99 -5.21
N LEU A 389 -4.20 -10.50 -5.50
CA LEU A 389 -5.27 -9.70 -6.07
C LEU A 389 -5.90 -8.80 -5.01
N LEU A 390 -6.21 -9.34 -3.82
CA LEU A 390 -6.75 -8.58 -2.69
C LEU A 390 -5.81 -7.42 -2.30
N ASP A 391 -4.50 -7.68 -2.25
CA ASP A 391 -3.48 -6.68 -1.90
C ASP A 391 -3.51 -5.45 -2.83
N THR A 392 -3.96 -5.62 -4.08
CA THR A 392 -4.11 -4.52 -5.06
C THR A 392 -5.26 -3.57 -4.70
N TYR A 393 -6.30 -4.05 -4.01
CA TYR A 393 -7.48 -3.27 -3.62
C TYR A 393 -7.44 -2.79 -2.16
N LEU A 394 -6.49 -3.25 -1.35
CA LEU A 394 -6.33 -2.83 0.05
C LEU A 394 -6.21 -1.31 0.23
N PRO A 395 -5.43 -0.55 -0.57
CA PRO A 395 -5.32 0.90 -0.39
C PRO A 395 -6.65 1.64 -0.57
N LEU A 396 -7.48 1.19 -1.51
CA LEU A 396 -8.81 1.75 -1.73
C LEU A 396 -9.75 1.41 -0.57
N ALA A 397 -9.70 0.16 -0.08
CA ALA A 397 -10.47 -0.24 1.10
C ALA A 397 -10.03 0.54 2.35
N ASP A 398 -8.73 0.76 2.56
CA ASP A 398 -8.17 1.57 3.65
C ASP A 398 -8.66 3.01 3.60
N THR A 399 -8.75 3.58 2.39
CA THR A 399 -9.27 4.94 2.18
C THR A 399 -10.73 5.05 2.59
N ILE A 400 -11.57 4.07 2.22
CA ILE A 400 -12.98 4.06 2.60
C ILE A 400 -13.15 3.80 4.10
N ASP A 401 -12.42 2.83 4.65
CA ASP A 401 -12.47 2.44 6.06
C ASP A 401 -12.04 3.59 7.01
N ALA A 402 -11.09 4.43 6.57
CA ALA A 402 -10.66 5.61 7.31
C ALA A 402 -11.74 6.71 7.43
N SER A 403 -12.73 6.72 6.52
CA SER A 403 -13.87 7.66 6.55
C SER A 403 -15.04 7.15 7.40
N LEU A 404 -15.02 5.87 7.79
CA LEU A 404 -16.06 5.30 8.64
C LEU A 404 -15.79 5.62 10.11
N PRO A 405 -16.84 5.87 10.93
CA PRO A 405 -16.67 5.94 12.38
C PRO A 405 -15.95 4.68 12.87
N ASP A 406 -15.08 4.82 13.85
CA ASP A 406 -14.38 3.68 14.44
C ASP A 406 -15.44 2.61 14.79
N ILE A 407 -15.23 1.36 14.35
CA ILE A 407 -16.03 0.25 14.86
C ILE A 407 -15.75 0.30 16.35
N GLN A 408 -16.70 0.78 17.18
CA GLN A 408 -16.61 0.50 18.59
C GLN A 408 -16.63 -1.01 18.66
N PRO A 409 -15.49 -1.66 18.97
CA PRO A 409 -15.52 -3.08 19.01
C PRO A 409 -16.49 -3.37 20.15
N LYS A 410 -17.48 -4.24 19.94
CA LYS A 410 -18.06 -4.98 21.07
C LYS A 410 -17.01 -5.86 21.77
N ILE A 411 -15.73 -5.75 21.40
CA ILE A 411 -14.59 -6.00 22.25
C ILE A 411 -14.36 -4.74 23.07
N ALA A 412 -14.91 -4.75 24.28
CA ALA A 412 -14.59 -3.75 25.27
C ALA A 412 -13.10 -3.39 25.21
N THR A 413 -12.78 -2.09 25.17
CA THR A 413 -11.57 -1.54 25.77
C THR A 413 -11.59 -1.86 27.26
N ARG A 414 -11.49 -3.15 27.59
CA ARG A 414 -11.10 -3.63 28.90
C ARG A 414 -9.58 -3.58 28.85
N THR A 415 -9.07 -2.41 29.18
CA THR A 415 -7.86 -2.19 29.97
C THR A 415 -7.08 -3.49 30.17
N ILE A 416 -5.93 -3.62 29.51
CA ILE A 416 -4.95 -4.61 29.92
C ILE A 416 -4.42 -4.08 31.24
N GLY A 417 -4.60 -4.85 32.32
CA GLY A 417 -4.26 -4.38 33.65
C GLY A 417 -2.82 -3.84 33.70
N ASN A 418 -2.65 -2.73 34.40
CA ASN A 418 -1.36 -2.14 34.78
C ASN A 418 -0.28 -2.04 33.68
N PRO A 419 -0.37 -1.07 32.74
CA PRO A 419 0.66 -0.78 31.74
C PRO A 419 2.07 -0.57 32.32
N ARG A 420 2.18 -0.10 33.57
CA ARG A 420 3.47 0.07 34.26
C ARG A 420 4.15 -1.28 34.54
N THR A 421 3.39 -2.32 34.86
CA THR A 421 3.94 -3.67 35.05
C THR A 421 4.51 -4.18 33.73
N ILE A 422 3.75 -4.06 32.64
CA ILE A 422 4.20 -4.45 31.30
C ILE A 422 5.45 -3.65 30.92
N LEU A 423 5.45 -2.33 31.09
CA LEU A 423 6.61 -1.48 30.78
C LEU A 423 7.88 -1.90 31.54
N ASN A 424 7.76 -2.29 32.81
CA ASN A 424 8.89 -2.73 33.62
C ASN A 424 9.42 -4.11 33.20
N GLU A 425 8.53 -5.00 32.74
CA GLU A 425 8.87 -6.34 32.26
C GLU A 425 9.41 -6.34 30.82
N LEU A 426 8.97 -5.40 29.97
CA LEU A 426 9.34 -5.35 28.56
C LEU A 426 10.85 -5.19 28.38
N GLN A 427 11.40 -6.09 27.57
CA GLN A 427 12.79 -6.09 27.15
C GLN A 427 12.86 -6.38 25.65
N PHE A 428 13.47 -5.45 24.92
CA PHE A 428 13.81 -5.59 23.51
C PHE A 428 15.32 -5.59 23.39
N GLN A 429 15.89 -6.51 22.60
CA GLN A 429 17.34 -6.67 22.48
C GLN A 429 17.79 -6.39 21.05
N ALA A 430 18.27 -5.18 20.76
CA ALA A 430 18.76 -4.78 19.44
C ALA A 430 20.25 -5.16 19.23
N ALA A 431 20.63 -6.39 19.54
CA ALA A 431 22.00 -6.87 19.38
C ALA A 431 22.33 -7.17 17.91
N THR A 432 23.56 -6.90 17.48
CA THR A 432 24.02 -7.42 16.18
C THR A 432 24.00 -8.94 16.17
N ALA A 433 23.87 -9.52 14.98
CA ALA A 433 24.10 -10.95 14.80
C ALA A 433 25.48 -11.40 15.28
N GLN A 434 26.45 -10.51 15.50
CA GLN A 434 27.76 -10.84 16.07
C GLN A 434 27.80 -10.73 17.59
N GLU A 435 26.98 -9.88 18.22
CA GLU A 435 26.89 -9.66 19.68
C GLU A 435 26.05 -10.73 20.39
N LEU A 436 25.11 -11.35 19.69
CA LEU A 436 24.20 -12.36 20.25
C LEU A 436 24.93 -13.61 20.77
N GLU A 437 24.64 -14.01 22.00
CA GLU A 437 25.07 -15.30 22.54
C GLU A 437 24.41 -16.45 21.79
N THR A 438 25.19 -17.50 21.52
CA THR A 438 24.77 -18.66 20.72
C THR A 438 23.49 -19.32 21.24
N ALA A 439 23.33 -19.44 22.56
CA ALA A 439 22.14 -20.02 23.19
C ALA A 439 20.86 -19.18 22.99
N ASN A 440 20.99 -17.88 22.72
CA ASN A 440 19.86 -16.97 22.56
C ASN A 440 19.39 -16.83 21.11
N ILE A 441 20.13 -17.37 20.14
CA ILE A 441 19.79 -17.27 18.70
C ILE A 441 18.38 -17.83 18.40
N PRO A 442 18.01 -19.06 18.83
CA PRO A 442 16.69 -19.61 18.51
C PRO A 442 15.56 -18.82 19.17
N ASN A 443 15.87 -18.09 20.24
CA ASN A 443 14.88 -17.32 20.98
C ASN A 443 14.45 -16.04 20.26
N ILE A 444 15.38 -15.42 19.53
CA ILE A 444 15.19 -14.14 18.84
C ILE A 444 14.89 -14.35 17.36
N PHE A 445 15.35 -15.47 16.79
CA PHE A 445 15.12 -15.80 15.40
C PHE A 445 13.61 -15.84 15.08
N GLN A 446 13.20 -15.03 14.09
CA GLN A 446 11.85 -15.05 13.56
C GLN A 446 11.88 -15.71 12.20
N ARG A 447 11.06 -16.76 12.05
CA ARG A 447 10.82 -17.43 10.77
C ARG A 447 10.06 -16.47 9.86
N THR A 448 10.70 -16.08 8.76
CA THR A 448 10.10 -15.24 7.70
C THR A 448 9.41 -16.11 6.65
N GLU A 449 8.62 -15.51 5.77
CA GLU A 449 8.00 -16.21 4.64
C GLU A 449 9.04 -16.80 3.65
N ASP A 450 10.27 -16.29 3.65
CA ASP A 450 11.37 -16.77 2.81
C ASP A 450 12.10 -17.99 3.41
N PHE A 451 11.88 -18.30 4.69
CA PHE A 451 12.55 -19.41 5.37
C PHE A 451 12.35 -20.76 4.66
N PRO A 452 11.13 -21.19 4.27
CA PRO A 452 10.95 -22.45 3.55
C PRO A 452 11.70 -22.48 2.20
N LYS A 453 11.77 -21.33 1.50
CA LYS A 453 12.49 -21.21 0.22
C LYS A 453 14.00 -21.38 0.41
N PHE A 454 14.53 -20.89 1.55
CA PHE A 454 15.93 -21.08 1.93
C PHE A 454 16.27 -22.56 2.12
N LEU A 455 15.36 -23.36 2.68
CA LEU A 455 15.60 -24.78 2.96
C LEU A 455 15.77 -25.65 1.70
N ILE A 456 15.31 -25.19 0.55
CA ILE A 456 15.39 -25.94 -0.71
C ILE A 456 16.86 -26.07 -1.15
N ASN A 457 17.33 -27.29 -1.43
CA ASN A 457 18.72 -27.56 -1.85
C ASN A 457 19.14 -26.85 -3.15
N ARG A 458 18.18 -26.46 -4.00
CA ARG A 458 18.42 -25.69 -5.24
C ARG A 458 18.69 -24.20 -4.97
N THR A 459 18.30 -23.69 -3.81
CA THR A 459 18.55 -22.29 -3.41
C THR A 459 19.98 -22.17 -2.91
N TRP A 460 20.87 -21.63 -3.73
CA TRP A 460 22.30 -21.52 -3.43
C TRP A 460 22.72 -20.13 -3.00
N LEU A 461 22.15 -19.10 -3.62
CA LEU A 461 22.54 -17.71 -3.39
C LEU A 461 21.47 -17.00 -2.55
N ILE A 462 21.82 -16.58 -1.35
CA ILE A 462 20.95 -15.88 -0.41
C ILE A 462 21.38 -14.41 -0.40
N ARG A 463 20.59 -13.56 -1.06
CA ARG A 463 20.84 -12.12 -1.19
C ARG A 463 20.02 -11.33 -0.17
N GLY A 464 20.45 -10.11 0.12
CA GLY A 464 19.65 -9.15 0.89
C GLY A 464 20.47 -7.97 1.39
N ALA A 465 19.81 -6.88 1.73
CA ALA A 465 20.46 -5.70 2.33
C ALA A 465 21.13 -6.04 3.68
N LYS A 466 22.04 -5.18 4.16
CA LYS A 466 22.61 -5.38 5.50
C LYS A 466 21.53 -5.17 6.56
N GLY A 467 21.53 -5.99 7.61
CA GLY A 467 20.47 -5.99 8.64
C GLY A 467 19.24 -6.85 8.33
N THR A 468 19.13 -7.51 7.16
CA THR A 468 18.01 -8.42 6.85
C THR A 468 18.07 -9.79 7.54
N GLY A 469 19.09 -10.05 8.37
CA GLY A 469 19.20 -11.29 9.15
C GLY A 469 20.01 -12.42 8.50
N LYS A 470 20.74 -12.17 7.39
CA LYS A 470 21.64 -13.17 6.75
C LYS A 470 22.56 -13.87 7.74
N SER A 471 23.32 -13.10 8.52
CA SER A 471 24.27 -13.65 9.50
C SER A 471 23.59 -14.35 10.67
N LEU A 472 22.39 -13.91 11.05
CA LEU A 472 21.60 -14.62 12.07
C LEU A 472 21.12 -15.99 11.55
N LEU A 473 20.70 -16.05 10.28
CA LEU A 473 20.33 -17.29 9.60
C LEU A 473 21.54 -18.23 9.47
N PHE A 474 22.70 -17.71 9.08
CA PHE A 474 23.96 -18.48 9.06
C PHE A 474 24.29 -19.06 10.43
N ARG A 475 24.32 -18.23 11.48
CA ARG A 475 24.66 -18.66 12.84
C ARG A 475 23.64 -19.65 13.42
N LEU A 476 22.35 -19.50 13.10
CA LEU A 476 21.32 -20.47 13.51
C LEU A 476 21.68 -21.88 13.02
N PHE A 477 21.99 -22.04 11.74
CA PHE A 477 22.29 -23.35 11.17
C PHE A 477 23.66 -23.90 11.58
N VAL A 478 24.67 -23.05 11.73
CA VAL A 478 26.04 -23.47 12.07
C VAL A 478 26.22 -23.70 13.58
N GLU A 479 25.70 -22.81 14.41
CA GLU A 479 25.94 -22.83 15.87
C GLU A 479 24.80 -23.46 16.68
N GLN A 480 23.58 -23.51 16.14
CA GLN A 480 22.40 -24.10 16.77
C GLN A 480 21.67 -25.09 15.84
N PRO A 481 22.38 -26.12 15.33
CA PRO A 481 21.87 -27.00 14.28
C PRO A 481 20.62 -27.77 14.70
N ASP A 482 20.49 -28.16 15.97
CA ASP A 482 19.31 -28.90 16.45
C ASP A 482 18.05 -28.02 16.45
N ALA A 483 18.16 -26.78 16.95
CA ALA A 483 17.07 -25.82 16.90
C ALA A 483 16.70 -25.43 15.46
N ALA A 484 17.70 -25.33 14.56
CA ALA A 484 17.47 -25.08 13.15
C ALA A 484 16.68 -26.22 12.49
N LYS A 485 16.99 -27.48 12.85
CA LYS A 485 16.27 -28.68 12.36
C LYS A 485 14.84 -28.72 12.88
N GLU A 486 14.62 -28.43 14.16
CA GLU A 486 13.27 -28.34 14.75
C GLU A 486 12.42 -27.26 14.05
N LEU A 487 12.98 -26.08 13.82
CA LEU A 487 12.30 -25.00 13.10
C LEU A 487 11.97 -25.35 11.63
N ALA A 488 12.76 -26.22 11.01
CA ALA A 488 12.58 -26.67 9.64
C ALA A 488 11.65 -27.88 9.50
N GLU A 489 11.34 -28.59 10.59
CA GLU A 489 10.66 -29.89 10.57
C GLU A 489 9.29 -29.84 9.88
N SER A 490 8.57 -28.72 9.99
CA SER A 490 7.28 -28.52 9.33
C SER A 490 7.37 -28.46 7.80
N ASP A 491 8.54 -28.12 7.25
CA ASP A 491 8.75 -27.85 5.84
C ASP A 491 9.60 -28.93 5.15
N VAL A 492 10.75 -29.27 5.75
CA VAL A 492 11.74 -30.20 5.20
C VAL A 492 12.41 -30.98 6.33
N ASN A 493 12.52 -32.30 6.19
CA ASN A 493 13.30 -33.12 7.11
C ASN A 493 14.80 -32.94 6.84
N LEU A 494 15.50 -32.32 7.79
CA LEU A 494 16.94 -32.05 7.73
C LEU A 494 17.76 -32.96 8.67
N SER A 495 17.19 -34.07 9.16
CA SER A 495 17.85 -34.96 10.13
C SER A 495 19.22 -35.44 9.66
N ASN A 496 19.36 -35.78 8.38
CA ASN A 496 20.59 -36.26 7.75
C ASN A 496 21.49 -35.15 7.15
N VAL A 497 21.14 -33.88 7.37
CA VAL A 497 21.90 -32.72 6.88
C VAL A 497 22.86 -32.24 7.97
N ASN A 498 24.12 -32.01 7.58
CA ASN A 498 25.16 -31.39 8.40
C ASN A 498 25.45 -29.99 7.86
N PHE A 499 25.53 -29.00 8.75
CA PHE A 499 25.79 -27.61 8.39
C PHE A 499 27.26 -27.29 8.70
N ILE A 500 28.04 -26.95 7.66
CA ILE A 500 29.47 -26.67 7.78
C ILE A 500 29.73 -25.23 7.32
N PRO A 501 30.41 -24.39 8.12
CA PRO A 501 30.84 -23.07 7.67
C PRO A 501 32.00 -23.22 6.67
N GLY A 502 31.74 -22.88 5.41
CA GLY A 502 32.76 -22.78 4.36
C GLY A 502 33.54 -21.46 4.43
N HIS A 503 32.89 -20.36 4.83
CA HIS A 503 33.48 -19.06 5.16
C HIS A 503 32.53 -18.29 6.09
N GLY A 504 33.06 -17.39 6.94
CA GLY A 504 32.31 -16.67 7.98
C GLY A 504 32.72 -17.10 9.39
N GLN A 505 32.58 -16.22 10.41
CA GLN A 505 33.16 -16.43 11.74
C GLN A 505 32.12 -17.13 12.61
N PRO A 506 32.13 -18.47 12.77
CA PRO A 506 31.39 -19.07 13.86
C PRO A 506 32.08 -18.67 15.18
N ARG A 507 31.29 -18.34 16.21
CA ARG A 507 31.87 -18.15 17.56
C ARG A 507 32.52 -19.43 18.09
N VAL A 508 32.15 -20.59 17.54
CA VAL A 508 32.69 -21.89 17.91
C VAL A 508 33.82 -22.26 16.95
N ALA A 509 35.06 -22.01 17.38
CA ALA A 509 36.31 -22.55 16.84
C ALA A 509 36.53 -22.42 15.32
N GLY A 510 36.36 -21.25 14.70
CA GLY A 510 36.72 -21.02 13.28
C GLY A 510 37.74 -19.89 13.10
N THR A 511 38.77 -20.12 12.29
CA THR A 511 39.68 -19.08 11.80
C THR A 511 39.27 -18.68 10.39
N ILE A 512 38.91 -17.40 10.18
CA ILE A 512 38.76 -16.83 8.84
C ILE A 512 40.09 -16.18 8.45
N LEU A 513 40.52 -16.40 7.21
CA LEU A 513 41.62 -15.63 6.60
C LEU A 513 41.29 -14.14 6.51
N GLU A 514 42.16 -13.30 7.08
CA GLU A 514 41.99 -11.85 7.10
C GLU A 514 42.52 -11.18 5.82
N SER A 515 42.40 -9.85 5.75
CA SER A 515 42.77 -9.07 4.55
C SER A 515 44.22 -9.25 4.15
N LEU A 516 45.11 -9.31 5.14
CA LEU A 516 46.54 -9.54 4.93
C LEU A 516 46.81 -10.96 4.41
N ASP A 517 46.07 -11.96 4.87
CA ASP A 517 46.21 -13.35 4.45
C ASP A 517 45.77 -13.52 2.99
N LEU A 518 44.62 -12.95 2.63
CA LEU A 518 44.08 -12.97 1.27
C LEU A 518 44.94 -12.17 0.29
N ALA A 519 45.49 -11.02 0.74
CA ALA A 519 46.46 -10.24 -0.03
C ALA A 519 47.75 -11.02 -0.29
N SER A 520 48.27 -11.68 0.75
CA SER A 520 49.49 -12.50 0.67
C SER A 520 49.32 -13.68 -0.28
N TYR A 521 48.16 -14.34 -0.25
CA TYR A 521 47.83 -15.41 -1.19
C TYR A 521 47.85 -14.89 -2.64
N GLU A 522 47.06 -13.85 -2.95
CA GLU A 522 46.97 -13.28 -4.30
C GLU A 522 48.32 -12.82 -4.83
N GLN A 523 49.15 -12.19 -3.98
CA GLN A 523 50.48 -11.75 -4.36
C GLN A 523 51.40 -12.90 -4.79
N GLN A 524 51.26 -14.08 -4.18
CA GLN A 524 52.13 -15.23 -4.43
C GLN A 524 51.65 -16.14 -5.56
N VAL A 525 50.34 -16.20 -5.81
CA VAL A 525 49.75 -17.13 -6.79
C VAL A 525 49.18 -16.44 -8.03
N GLY A 526 49.00 -15.12 -8.00
CA GLY A 526 48.36 -14.37 -9.08
C GLY A 526 46.84 -14.36 -9.01
N GLU A 527 46.26 -13.49 -9.84
CA GLU A 527 44.86 -13.04 -9.75
C GLU A 527 43.83 -14.08 -10.22
N ASP A 528 44.24 -15.03 -11.07
CA ASP A 528 43.34 -16.00 -11.71
C ASP A 528 43.12 -17.30 -10.89
N ASN A 529 43.72 -17.40 -9.70
CA ASN A 529 43.70 -18.63 -8.91
C ASN A 529 42.60 -18.70 -7.84
N TRP A 530 41.71 -17.70 -7.77
CA TRP A 530 40.63 -17.66 -6.79
C TRP A 530 39.65 -18.84 -6.85
N GLN A 531 39.38 -19.41 -8.03
CA GLN A 531 38.53 -20.62 -8.11
C GLN A 531 39.17 -21.80 -7.38
N PHE A 532 40.49 -21.94 -7.54
CA PHE A 532 41.24 -23.01 -6.91
C PHE A 532 41.43 -22.77 -5.41
N PHE A 533 41.57 -21.51 -5.00
CA PHE A 533 41.49 -21.12 -3.59
C PHE A 533 40.20 -21.64 -2.93
N TRP A 534 39.02 -21.31 -3.49
CA TRP A 534 37.74 -21.68 -2.88
C TRP A 534 37.51 -23.19 -2.81
N LEU A 535 37.96 -23.92 -3.83
CA LEU A 535 37.91 -25.38 -3.84
C LEU A 535 38.74 -25.98 -2.68
N ASN A 536 40.01 -25.59 -2.54
CA ASN A 536 40.87 -26.12 -1.49
C ASN A 536 40.45 -25.64 -0.10
N TYR A 537 40.00 -24.41 0.02
CA TYR A 537 39.48 -23.87 1.27
C TYR A 537 38.23 -24.63 1.71
N SER A 538 37.33 -24.96 0.78
CA SER A 538 36.16 -25.83 1.05
C SER A 538 36.57 -27.23 1.52
N LEU A 539 37.55 -27.85 0.86
CA LEU A 539 38.08 -29.17 1.26
C LEU A 539 38.63 -29.16 2.69
N LEU A 540 39.39 -28.10 3.03
CA LEU A 540 39.94 -27.90 4.36
C LEU A 540 38.83 -27.79 5.40
N GLN A 541 37.80 -26.96 5.15
CA GLN A 541 36.69 -26.78 6.09
C GLN A 541 35.87 -28.07 6.27
N LEU A 542 35.60 -28.80 5.18
CA LEU A 542 34.92 -30.10 5.24
C LEU A 542 35.68 -31.10 6.11
N CYS A 543 36.98 -31.27 5.89
CA CYS A 543 37.81 -32.22 6.64
C CYS A 543 38.07 -31.76 8.08
N ASN A 544 38.11 -30.46 8.33
CA ASN A 544 38.29 -29.92 9.68
C ASN A 544 37.04 -30.18 10.54
N ARG A 545 35.84 -29.93 10.00
CA ARG A 545 34.57 -30.03 10.75
C ARG A 545 33.98 -31.44 10.81
N LYS A 546 34.29 -32.29 9.84
CA LYS A 546 33.76 -33.66 9.76
C LYS A 546 34.90 -34.67 9.77
N LEU A 547 35.25 -35.11 10.99
CA LEU A 547 36.41 -35.95 11.26
C LEU A 547 36.39 -37.26 10.44
N GLU A 548 35.21 -37.80 10.16
CA GLU A 548 35.04 -39.07 9.44
C GLU A 548 35.54 -39.00 7.99
N LEU A 549 35.52 -37.80 7.38
CA LEU A 549 35.99 -37.60 6.01
C LEU A 549 37.50 -37.85 5.89
N ARG A 550 38.27 -37.69 6.97
CA ARG A 550 39.72 -37.90 7.00
C ARG A 550 40.13 -39.35 6.74
N SER A 551 39.19 -40.29 6.81
CA SER A 551 39.40 -41.71 6.53
C SER A 551 39.43 -42.05 5.02
N ILE A 552 39.05 -41.11 4.16
CA ILE A 552 39.02 -41.30 2.71
C ILE A 552 40.45 -41.37 2.16
N SER A 553 40.82 -42.51 1.58
CA SER A 553 42.19 -42.81 1.13
C SER A 553 42.68 -41.97 -0.05
N SER A 554 41.78 -41.35 -0.82
CA SER A 554 42.11 -40.51 -1.97
C SER A 554 42.43 -39.05 -1.60
N LEU A 555 42.30 -38.67 -0.32
CA LEU A 555 42.63 -37.33 0.14
C LEU A 555 44.14 -37.12 0.25
N ASP A 556 44.57 -35.89 -0.02
CA ASP A 556 45.93 -35.43 0.14
C ASP A 556 46.38 -35.52 1.60
N GLU A 557 47.52 -36.15 1.85
CA GLU A 557 48.02 -36.37 3.21
C GLU A 557 48.23 -35.05 3.97
N LYS A 558 48.69 -33.99 3.28
CA LYS A 558 48.87 -32.66 3.90
C LYS A 558 47.53 -32.02 4.27
N LEU A 559 46.47 -32.20 3.47
CA LEU A 559 45.11 -31.77 3.81
C LEU A 559 44.62 -32.47 5.09
N VAL A 560 44.81 -33.79 5.19
CA VAL A 560 44.40 -34.57 6.37
C VAL A 560 45.16 -34.13 7.61
N VAL A 561 46.48 -33.93 7.52
CA VAL A 561 47.32 -33.46 8.62
C VAL A 561 46.93 -32.05 9.07
N LEU A 562 46.77 -31.12 8.12
CA LEU A 562 46.43 -29.73 8.40
C LEU A 562 45.03 -29.63 9.04
N SER A 563 44.04 -30.33 8.47
CA SER A 563 42.67 -30.32 8.99
C SER A 563 42.55 -30.91 10.41
N ALA A 564 43.50 -31.76 10.83
CA ALA A 564 43.52 -32.39 12.15
C ALA A 564 44.11 -31.55 13.28
N GLN A 565 44.68 -30.39 12.97
CA GLN A 565 45.21 -29.48 14.00
C GLN A 565 44.07 -28.85 14.82
N GLU A 566 44.22 -28.81 16.15
CA GLU A 566 43.22 -28.22 17.04
C GLU A 566 43.13 -26.69 16.89
N ASN A 567 44.26 -26.02 16.60
CA ASN A 567 44.33 -24.58 16.36
C ASN A 567 45.03 -24.32 15.03
N LEU A 568 44.26 -24.22 13.93
CA LEU A 568 44.83 -23.89 12.63
C LEU A 568 45.31 -22.43 12.61
N SER A 569 46.60 -22.21 12.39
CA SER A 569 47.15 -20.88 12.19
C SER A 569 46.82 -20.36 10.78
N HIS A 570 46.55 -19.06 10.65
CA HIS A 570 46.30 -18.45 9.33
C HIS A 570 47.49 -18.65 8.38
N ALA A 571 48.71 -18.56 8.92
CA ALA A 571 49.94 -18.75 8.17
C ALA A 571 50.05 -20.16 7.56
N ASP A 572 49.70 -21.21 8.31
CA ASP A 572 49.75 -22.59 7.81
C ASP A 572 48.72 -22.83 6.70
N ILE A 573 47.51 -22.25 6.85
CA ILE A 573 46.45 -22.32 5.83
C ILE A 573 46.92 -21.63 4.53
N VAL A 574 47.41 -20.39 4.63
CA VAL A 574 47.89 -19.62 3.46
C VAL A 574 49.06 -20.34 2.79
N LEU A 575 50.02 -20.82 3.57
CA LEU A 575 51.18 -21.55 3.03
C LEU A 575 50.75 -22.80 2.26
N TRP A 576 49.83 -23.59 2.82
CA TRP A 576 49.30 -24.78 2.15
C TRP A 576 48.51 -24.45 0.88
N LEU A 577 47.69 -23.39 0.90
CA LEU A 577 46.96 -22.93 -0.27
C LEU A 577 47.90 -22.46 -1.39
N VAL A 578 48.96 -21.71 -1.05
CA VAL A 578 49.99 -21.28 -2.00
C VAL A 578 50.72 -22.48 -2.60
N GLU A 579 51.18 -23.42 -1.76
CA GLU A 579 51.90 -24.62 -2.21
C GLU A 579 51.06 -25.44 -3.21
N ARG A 580 49.77 -25.63 -2.92
CA ARG A 580 48.86 -26.34 -3.82
C ARG A 580 48.66 -25.57 -5.11
N SER A 581 48.50 -24.25 -5.06
CA SER A 581 48.25 -23.40 -6.24
C SER A 581 49.42 -23.37 -7.22
N GLN A 582 50.65 -23.54 -6.73
CA GLN A 582 51.86 -23.60 -7.56
C GLN A 582 52.07 -24.97 -8.24
N SER A 583 51.29 -25.99 -7.86
CA SER A 583 51.44 -27.37 -8.34
C SER A 583 50.39 -27.72 -9.41
N PRO A 584 50.77 -27.95 -10.68
CA PRO A 584 49.82 -28.18 -11.77
C PRO A 584 48.92 -29.41 -11.57
N MET A 585 49.44 -30.46 -10.91
CA MET A 585 48.71 -31.71 -10.67
C MET A 585 47.70 -31.61 -9.51
N LYS A 586 47.80 -30.58 -8.65
CA LYS A 586 46.91 -30.42 -7.49
C LYS A 586 45.52 -29.92 -7.87
N ARG A 587 45.38 -29.25 -9.03
CA ARG A 587 44.08 -28.76 -9.53
C ARG A 587 43.08 -29.86 -9.86
N PRO A 588 43.41 -30.85 -10.72
CA PRO A 588 42.53 -32.00 -10.93
C PRO A 588 42.38 -32.85 -9.68
N GLN A 589 43.45 -33.01 -8.88
CA GLN A 589 43.39 -33.76 -7.62
C GLN A 589 42.32 -33.19 -6.67
N ALA A 590 42.27 -31.88 -6.46
CA ALA A 590 41.29 -31.25 -5.57
C ALA A 590 39.83 -31.48 -6.03
N ALA A 591 39.58 -31.47 -7.33
CA ALA A 591 38.25 -31.76 -7.86
C ALA A 591 37.85 -33.23 -7.60
N ASP A 592 38.79 -34.16 -7.74
CA ASP A 592 38.58 -35.57 -7.47
C ASP A 592 38.42 -35.86 -5.97
N GLU A 593 39.18 -35.17 -5.10
CA GLU A 593 39.02 -35.21 -3.65
C GLU A 593 37.60 -34.79 -3.24
N LEU A 594 37.08 -33.71 -3.82
CA LEU A 594 35.72 -33.25 -3.52
C LEU A 594 34.65 -34.23 -3.99
N ARG A 595 34.82 -34.83 -5.17
CA ARG A 595 33.92 -35.88 -5.68
C ARG A 595 33.97 -37.13 -4.80
N ALA A 596 35.15 -37.51 -4.31
CA ALA A 596 35.29 -38.63 -3.38
C ALA A 596 34.54 -38.36 -2.06
N ILE A 597 34.60 -37.14 -1.54
CA ILE A 597 33.81 -36.71 -0.38
C ILE A 597 32.31 -36.78 -0.68
N ASP A 598 31.84 -36.27 -1.83
CA ASP A 598 30.43 -36.31 -2.23
C ASP A 598 29.91 -37.76 -2.32
N GLN A 599 30.70 -38.67 -2.91
CA GLN A 599 30.38 -40.10 -2.98
C GLN A 599 30.35 -40.76 -1.60
N TRP A 600 31.30 -40.45 -0.73
CA TRP A 600 31.32 -40.96 0.64
C TRP A 600 30.08 -40.50 1.42
N LEU A 601 29.70 -39.22 1.30
CA LEU A 601 28.48 -38.68 1.90
C LEU A 601 27.23 -39.39 1.36
N GLN A 602 27.22 -39.72 0.06
CA GLN A 602 26.13 -40.45 -0.57
C GLN A 602 25.99 -41.87 0.00
N GLN A 603 27.10 -42.59 0.16
CA GLN A 603 27.13 -43.94 0.73
C GLN A 603 26.64 -43.97 2.19
N ASN A 604 26.88 -42.89 2.93
CA ASN A 604 26.46 -42.76 4.32
C ASN A 604 25.09 -42.08 4.49
N ASN A 605 24.36 -41.81 3.39
CA ASN A 605 23.07 -41.12 3.38
C ASN A 605 23.10 -39.75 4.09
N GLN A 606 24.22 -39.04 4.01
CA GLN A 606 24.41 -37.73 4.60
C GLN A 606 24.44 -36.66 3.51
N VAL A 607 23.90 -35.49 3.85
CA VAL A 607 24.00 -34.27 3.03
C VAL A 607 24.78 -33.24 3.85
N VAL A 608 25.60 -32.45 3.17
CA VAL A 608 26.35 -31.34 3.77
C VAL A 608 25.89 -30.06 3.11
N TRP A 609 25.45 -29.10 3.91
CA TRP A 609 25.34 -27.72 3.49
C TRP A 609 26.64 -27.01 3.83
N LEU A 610 27.25 -26.39 2.83
CA LEU A 610 28.44 -25.58 2.98
C LEU A 610 28.04 -24.10 2.92
N LEU A 611 28.03 -23.44 4.07
CA LEU A 611 27.50 -22.09 4.25
C LEU A 611 28.63 -21.06 4.17
N TYR A 612 28.42 -19.99 3.42
CA TYR A 612 29.37 -18.89 3.25
C TYR A 612 28.73 -17.58 3.69
N ASP A 613 29.15 -17.00 4.80
CA ASP A 613 28.73 -15.67 5.25
C ASP A 613 29.95 -14.76 5.44
N GLU A 614 29.74 -13.47 5.63
CA GLU A 614 30.82 -12.48 5.81
C GLU A 614 31.83 -12.47 4.66
N LEU A 615 31.35 -12.73 3.44
CA LEU A 615 32.13 -12.69 2.20
C LEU A 615 32.62 -11.28 1.83
N ASP A 616 32.11 -10.27 2.52
CA ASP A 616 32.56 -8.88 2.46
C ASP A 616 33.54 -8.52 3.58
N ALA A 617 33.49 -9.23 4.71
CA ALA A 617 34.39 -9.03 5.81
C ALA A 617 35.76 -9.67 5.50
N GLY A 618 36.83 -8.99 5.91
CA GLY A 618 38.17 -9.54 5.79
C GLY A 618 38.87 -9.30 4.45
N PHE A 619 38.31 -8.60 3.46
CA PHE A 619 39.08 -8.20 2.27
C PHE A 619 39.85 -6.89 2.45
N GLY A 620 39.41 -6.00 3.34
CA GLY A 620 39.94 -4.65 3.52
C GLY A 620 39.03 -3.58 2.92
N SER A 621 39.42 -2.31 3.02
CA SER A 621 38.64 -1.14 2.57
C SER A 621 39.34 -0.31 1.49
N SER A 622 40.50 -0.74 0.98
CA SER A 622 41.19 -0.04 -0.10
C SER A 622 40.62 -0.41 -1.48
N LEU A 623 40.80 0.43 -2.50
CA LEU A 623 40.37 0.14 -3.87
C LEU A 623 40.89 -1.22 -4.39
N LYS A 624 42.13 -1.58 -4.07
CA LYS A 624 42.71 -2.88 -4.43
C LYS A 624 42.01 -4.04 -3.72
N ASP A 625 41.56 -3.83 -2.49
CA ASP A 625 40.82 -4.83 -1.72
C ASP A 625 39.42 -5.06 -2.29
N TYR A 626 38.76 -4.00 -2.77
CA TYR A 626 37.49 -4.12 -3.51
C TYR A 626 37.65 -4.94 -4.80
N GLU A 627 38.71 -4.68 -5.58
CA GLU A 627 38.99 -5.45 -6.80
C GLU A 627 39.34 -6.92 -6.51
N ARG A 628 40.12 -7.17 -5.46
CA ARG A 628 40.40 -8.52 -4.96
C ARG A 628 39.12 -9.24 -4.55
N ARG A 629 38.28 -8.59 -3.75
CA ARG A 629 36.98 -9.11 -3.31
C ARG A 629 36.11 -9.46 -4.52
N ARG A 630 35.99 -8.56 -5.50
CA ARG A 630 35.21 -8.80 -6.71
C ARG A 630 35.68 -10.05 -7.44
N ARG A 631 36.99 -10.17 -7.73
CA ARG A 631 37.59 -11.34 -8.40
C ARG A 631 37.38 -12.63 -7.60
N ALA A 632 37.58 -12.58 -6.28
CA ALA A 632 37.36 -13.73 -5.40
C ALA A 632 35.90 -14.21 -5.41
N LEU A 633 34.93 -13.30 -5.33
CA LEU A 633 33.51 -13.64 -5.31
C LEU A 633 33.00 -14.12 -6.68
N GLU A 634 33.43 -13.49 -7.77
CA GLU A 634 33.14 -13.96 -9.13
C GLU A 634 33.66 -15.39 -9.32
N ALA A 635 34.88 -15.67 -8.85
CA ALA A 635 35.45 -17.00 -8.91
C ALA A 635 34.70 -18.04 -8.04
N LEU A 636 34.26 -17.68 -6.83
CA LEU A 636 33.44 -18.54 -5.97
C LEU A 636 32.14 -18.95 -6.67
N LEU A 637 31.42 -17.96 -7.20
CA LEU A 637 30.12 -18.16 -7.85
C LEU A 637 30.28 -18.94 -9.16
N ALA A 638 31.25 -18.58 -9.99
CA ALA A 638 31.55 -19.31 -11.22
C ALA A 638 31.85 -20.79 -10.94
N TRP A 639 32.69 -21.06 -9.94
CA TRP A 639 33.08 -22.42 -9.59
C TRP A 639 31.88 -23.28 -9.15
N TRP A 640 30.99 -22.75 -8.30
CA TRP A 640 29.77 -23.46 -7.88
C TRP A 640 28.79 -23.69 -9.03
N LEU A 641 28.65 -22.76 -9.98
CA LEU A 641 27.82 -22.97 -11.16
C LEU A 641 28.37 -24.07 -12.07
N GLU A 642 29.67 -24.06 -12.32
CA GLU A 642 30.34 -24.99 -13.23
C GLU A 642 30.40 -26.41 -12.65
N ASN A 643 30.76 -26.54 -11.37
CA ASN A 643 31.08 -27.84 -10.77
C ASN A 643 30.06 -28.30 -9.73
N GLY A 644 29.43 -27.36 -9.00
CA GLY A 644 28.48 -27.66 -7.92
C GLY A 644 27.23 -28.39 -8.38
N THR A 645 26.85 -28.24 -9.65
CA THR A 645 25.68 -28.94 -10.22
C THR A 645 25.89 -30.46 -10.34
N SER A 646 27.15 -30.90 -10.35
CA SER A 646 27.50 -32.32 -10.42
C SER A 646 27.54 -33.00 -9.04
N LEU A 647 27.59 -32.21 -7.96
CA LEU A 647 27.61 -32.70 -6.58
C LEU A 647 26.18 -32.91 -6.11
N LYS A 648 25.91 -34.06 -5.49
CA LYS A 648 24.55 -34.43 -5.05
C LYS A 648 24.34 -34.17 -3.56
N GLN A 649 25.39 -34.37 -2.77
CA GLN A 649 25.32 -34.35 -1.32
C GLN A 649 25.97 -33.11 -0.72
N ILE A 650 26.81 -32.40 -1.46
CA ILE A 650 27.39 -31.12 -1.04
C ILE A 650 26.58 -29.97 -1.68
N VAL A 651 25.89 -29.19 -0.85
CA VAL A 651 25.02 -28.09 -1.28
C VAL A 651 25.58 -26.76 -0.78
N PRO A 652 25.85 -25.77 -1.66
CA PRO A 652 26.28 -24.45 -1.21
C PRO A 652 25.11 -23.61 -0.71
N LYS A 653 25.36 -22.81 0.33
CA LYS A 653 24.48 -21.72 0.80
C LYS A 653 25.32 -20.46 0.97
N ILE A 654 25.32 -19.61 -0.05
CA ILE A 654 26.16 -18.42 -0.19
C ILE A 654 25.35 -17.19 0.18
N PHE A 655 25.68 -16.56 1.30
CA PHE A 655 25.08 -15.33 1.77
C PHE A 655 25.84 -14.14 1.18
N LEU A 656 25.15 -13.30 0.44
CA LEU A 656 25.73 -12.14 -0.22
C LEU A 656 24.88 -10.90 0.00
N ARG A 657 25.52 -9.74 0.14
CA ARG A 657 24.78 -8.47 0.18
C ARG A 657 24.31 -8.08 -1.22
N GLU A 658 23.16 -7.40 -1.30
CA GLU A 658 22.55 -7.01 -2.58
C GLU A 658 23.40 -6.02 -3.37
N ASP A 659 24.01 -5.04 -2.69
CA ASP A 659 24.92 -4.05 -3.28
C ASP A 659 26.16 -4.70 -3.89
N ILE A 660 26.77 -5.65 -3.18
CA ILE A 660 27.92 -6.40 -3.70
C ILE A 660 27.51 -7.23 -4.92
N TRP A 661 26.36 -7.90 -4.86
CA TRP A 661 25.84 -8.65 -6.00
C TRP A 661 25.67 -7.79 -7.25
N ASN A 662 25.13 -6.57 -7.11
CA ASN A 662 24.92 -5.65 -8.23
C ASN A 662 26.24 -5.15 -8.85
N GLN A 663 27.33 -5.16 -8.09
CA GLN A 663 28.68 -4.80 -8.57
C GLN A 663 29.40 -5.95 -9.31
N LEU A 664 28.95 -7.20 -9.18
CA LEU A 664 29.59 -8.33 -9.83
C LEU A 664 29.20 -8.39 -11.32
N ASN A 665 30.18 -8.61 -12.19
CA ASN A 665 29.93 -8.70 -13.63
C ASN A 665 30.59 -9.95 -14.21
N PHE A 666 29.81 -11.02 -14.38
CA PHE A 666 30.28 -12.25 -14.99
C PHE A 666 29.26 -12.82 -15.97
N THR A 667 29.75 -13.58 -16.96
CA THR A 667 29.02 -14.05 -18.16
C THR A 667 27.76 -14.89 -17.89
N ASN A 668 27.50 -15.28 -16.64
CA ASN A 668 26.50 -16.25 -16.24
C ASN A 668 25.57 -15.81 -15.09
N THR A 669 25.47 -14.51 -14.77
CA THR A 669 24.58 -14.01 -13.69
C THR A 669 23.14 -14.50 -13.81
N GLY A 670 22.60 -14.62 -15.04
CA GLY A 670 21.26 -15.16 -15.31
C GLY A 670 21.05 -16.62 -14.86
N HIS A 671 22.11 -17.43 -14.76
CA HIS A 671 22.01 -18.82 -14.30
C HIS A 671 21.70 -18.94 -12.79
N TYR A 672 21.85 -17.86 -12.03
CA TYR A 672 21.39 -17.77 -10.65
C TYR A 672 19.92 -17.37 -10.50
N SER A 673 19.22 -16.98 -11.58
CA SER A 673 17.82 -16.51 -11.52
C SER A 673 16.85 -17.55 -10.94
N GLY A 674 17.17 -18.85 -11.00
CA GLY A 674 16.38 -19.94 -10.40
C GLY A 674 17.06 -20.64 -9.22
N ARG A 675 18.15 -20.06 -8.69
CA ARG A 675 18.93 -20.56 -7.54
C ARG A 675 19.21 -19.47 -6.50
N SER A 676 18.62 -18.29 -6.68
CA SER A 676 18.77 -17.15 -5.79
C SER A 676 17.48 -16.90 -5.01
N LEU A 677 17.66 -16.44 -3.77
CA LEU A 677 16.60 -16.00 -2.86
C LEU A 677 17.01 -14.65 -2.32
N GLN A 678 16.15 -13.65 -2.43
CA GLN A 678 16.36 -12.36 -1.79
C GLN A 678 15.58 -12.34 -0.48
N LEU A 679 16.27 -12.21 0.65
CA LEU A 679 15.65 -12.10 1.96
C LEU A 679 15.02 -10.71 2.12
N ARG A 680 13.71 -10.68 2.35
CA ARG A 680 12.97 -9.48 2.70
C ARG A 680 12.16 -9.69 3.98
N TRP A 681 11.85 -8.59 4.65
CA TRP A 681 10.99 -8.59 5.82
C TRP A 681 9.64 -8.01 5.45
N GLU A 682 8.64 -8.87 5.44
CA GLU A 682 7.26 -8.46 5.26
C GLU A 682 6.70 -7.89 6.57
N GLU A 683 5.60 -7.14 6.45
CA GLU A 683 4.97 -6.49 7.60
C GLU A 683 4.60 -7.50 8.71
N ALA A 684 4.06 -8.66 8.33
CA ALA A 684 3.71 -9.71 9.29
C ALA A 684 4.94 -10.21 10.07
N ASP A 685 6.10 -10.33 9.41
CA ASP A 685 7.32 -10.83 10.04
C ASP A 685 7.88 -9.86 11.08
N LEU A 686 7.79 -8.56 10.81
CA LEU A 686 8.15 -7.50 11.75
C LEU A 686 7.28 -7.55 13.01
N TRP A 687 5.96 -7.71 12.84
CA TRP A 687 5.02 -7.80 13.96
C TRP A 687 5.19 -9.08 14.77
N ARG A 688 5.44 -10.21 14.11
CA ARG A 688 5.79 -11.47 14.79
C ARG A 688 7.07 -11.33 15.62
N LEU A 689 8.09 -10.66 15.10
CA LEU A 689 9.34 -10.41 15.82
C LEU A 689 9.10 -9.59 17.10
N VAL A 690 8.36 -8.48 16.98
CA VAL A 690 8.04 -7.61 18.12
C VAL A 690 7.23 -8.36 19.18
N LEU A 691 6.16 -9.04 18.77
CA LEU A 691 5.32 -9.80 19.69
C LEU A 691 6.10 -10.95 20.33
N ARG A 692 6.99 -11.63 19.60
CA ARG A 692 7.81 -12.71 20.17
C ARG A 692 8.71 -12.21 21.30
N GLN A 693 9.35 -11.05 21.14
CA GLN A 693 10.17 -10.45 22.21
C GLN A 693 9.29 -9.93 23.36
N ALA A 694 8.18 -9.27 23.06
CA ALA A 694 7.28 -8.71 24.07
C ALA A 694 6.59 -9.81 24.92
N LEU A 695 6.12 -10.89 24.30
CA LEU A 695 5.46 -12.02 24.96
C LEU A 695 6.43 -12.87 25.79
N LYS A 696 7.71 -12.91 25.41
CA LYS A 696 8.75 -13.61 26.18
C LYS A 696 9.22 -12.79 27.38
N SER A 697 9.27 -11.46 27.25
CA SER A 697 9.73 -10.56 28.31
C SER A 697 8.65 -10.23 29.34
N SER A 698 7.39 -10.06 28.92
CA SER A 698 6.27 -9.78 29.82
C SER A 698 5.30 -10.96 29.96
N GLU A 699 5.30 -11.59 31.14
CA GLU A 699 4.34 -12.63 31.49
C GLU A 699 2.91 -12.07 31.55
N PHE A 700 2.77 -10.82 31.99
CA PHE A 700 1.48 -10.15 32.10
C PHE A 700 0.85 -9.91 30.70
N LEU A 701 1.64 -9.36 29.77
CA LEU A 701 1.20 -9.17 28.39
C LEU A 701 0.84 -10.52 27.75
N ARG A 702 1.63 -11.57 28.02
CA ARG A 702 1.38 -12.92 27.51
C ARG A 702 0.04 -13.47 27.96
N LYS A 703 -0.24 -13.47 29.26
CA LYS A 703 -1.53 -13.94 29.80
C LYS A 703 -2.69 -13.13 29.23
N SER A 704 -2.54 -11.81 29.15
CA SER A 704 -3.63 -10.97 28.65
C SER A 704 -3.93 -11.16 27.17
N LEU A 705 -2.91 -11.36 26.31
CA LEU A 705 -3.11 -11.60 24.88
C LEU A 705 -3.64 -13.01 24.61
N GLU A 706 -3.22 -13.99 25.40
CA GLU A 706 -3.74 -15.36 25.35
C GLU A 706 -5.23 -15.41 25.72
N GLU A 707 -5.63 -14.80 26.84
CA GLU A 707 -7.02 -14.80 27.30
C GLU A 707 -7.97 -14.02 26.38
N LYS A 708 -7.53 -12.87 25.83
CA LYS A 708 -8.40 -11.96 25.07
C LYS A 708 -8.42 -12.23 23.57
N LEU A 709 -7.27 -12.55 22.99
CA LEU A 709 -7.10 -12.70 21.53
C LEU A 709 -6.66 -14.11 21.12
N GLY A 710 -6.42 -15.02 22.07
CA GLY A 710 -5.95 -16.37 21.79
C GLY A 710 -4.53 -16.41 21.21
N VAL A 711 -3.73 -15.37 21.42
CA VAL A 711 -2.40 -15.21 20.82
C VAL A 711 -1.34 -15.74 21.78
N THR A 712 -0.59 -16.75 21.32
CA THR A 712 0.56 -17.33 22.03
C THR A 712 1.81 -17.31 21.15
N VAL A 713 2.99 -17.51 21.73
CA VAL A 713 4.28 -17.50 21.01
C VAL A 713 4.32 -18.55 19.89
N GLU A 714 3.69 -19.71 20.13
CA GLU A 714 3.62 -20.83 19.19
C GLU A 714 2.68 -20.52 18.02
N ARG A 715 1.61 -19.75 18.27
CA ARG A 715 0.61 -19.38 17.26
C ARG A 715 1.00 -18.17 16.41
N LEU A 716 2.04 -17.41 16.78
CA LEU A 716 2.48 -16.20 16.04
C LEU A 716 2.71 -16.45 14.55
N ASN A 717 3.17 -17.64 14.18
CA ASN A 717 3.45 -17.99 12.78
C ASN A 717 2.18 -18.31 11.95
N ILE A 718 1.03 -18.52 12.61
CA ILE A 718 -0.23 -18.95 11.97
C ILE A 718 -1.29 -17.83 11.99
N ILE A 719 -1.20 -16.89 12.92
CA ILE A 719 -2.14 -15.77 13.00
C ILE A 719 -2.01 -14.80 11.81
N GLY A 720 -3.15 -14.26 11.38
CA GLY A 720 -3.24 -13.32 10.27
C GLY A 720 -2.74 -11.91 10.61
N LEU A 721 -2.47 -11.10 9.58
CA LEU A 721 -1.88 -9.77 9.72
C LEU A 721 -2.72 -8.81 10.59
N GLU A 722 -4.04 -8.82 10.44
CA GLU A 722 -4.90 -7.91 11.21
C GLU A 722 -4.91 -8.27 12.70
N GLN A 723 -4.90 -9.56 13.02
CA GLN A 723 -4.78 -10.02 14.41
C GLN A 723 -3.40 -9.68 15.01
N LEU A 724 -2.33 -9.72 14.20
CA LEU A 724 -0.99 -9.24 14.60
C LEU A 724 -1.02 -7.73 14.92
N ARG A 725 -1.64 -6.91 14.07
CA ARG A 725 -1.79 -5.45 14.29
C ARG A 725 -2.58 -5.17 15.57
N GLN A 726 -3.72 -5.82 15.76
CA GLN A 726 -4.54 -5.68 16.97
C GLN A 726 -3.81 -6.08 18.24
N SER A 727 -2.97 -7.12 18.18
CA SER A 727 -2.15 -7.57 19.31
C SER A 727 -1.09 -6.55 19.73
N LEU A 728 -0.75 -5.58 18.88
CA LEU A 728 0.22 -4.53 19.15
C LEU A 728 -0.40 -3.24 19.72
N TYR A 729 -1.72 -3.06 19.62
CA TYR A 729 -2.39 -1.88 20.21
C TYR A 729 -2.21 -1.75 21.73
N PRO A 730 -2.21 -2.84 22.52
CA PRO A 730 -1.77 -2.82 23.93
C PRO A 730 -0.39 -2.21 24.16
N LEU A 731 0.51 -2.45 23.21
CA LEU A 731 1.90 -2.02 23.30
C LEU A 731 2.02 -0.54 23.00
N TRP A 732 1.49 -0.06 21.87
CA TRP A 732 1.78 1.30 21.38
C TRP A 732 0.55 2.13 20.94
N GLY A 733 -0.65 1.61 21.12
CA GLY A 733 -1.91 2.23 20.70
C GLY A 733 -2.22 2.09 19.21
N GLU A 734 -3.50 2.22 18.84
CA GLU A 734 -3.95 2.10 17.45
C GLU A 734 -3.41 3.23 16.55
N ARG A 735 -3.39 4.47 17.06
CA ARG A 735 -3.05 5.67 16.28
C ARG A 735 -1.99 6.54 16.97
N MET A 736 -1.27 7.30 16.16
CA MET A 736 -0.26 8.26 16.62
C MET A 736 -0.87 9.53 17.23
N GLY A 737 -1.60 9.41 18.35
CA GLY A 737 -2.25 10.53 19.05
C GLY A 737 -3.77 10.35 19.17
N ARG A 738 -4.48 11.43 19.56
CA ARG A 738 -5.90 11.38 19.94
C ARG A 738 -6.93 11.58 18.80
N THR A 739 -6.54 12.01 17.61
CA THR A 739 -7.46 12.33 16.47
C THR A 739 -6.79 12.08 15.11
N LYS A 740 -7.58 11.83 14.02
CA LYS A 740 -7.30 11.71 12.55
C LYS A 740 -5.85 11.47 12.05
N LYS A 741 -4.97 10.87 12.84
CA LYS A 741 -3.54 10.62 12.54
C LYS A 741 -3.32 9.19 12.07
N ALA A 742 -2.22 8.99 11.34
CA ALA A 742 -1.84 7.68 10.82
C ALA A 742 -1.81 6.58 11.91
N TYR A 743 -2.20 5.37 11.52
CA TYR A 743 -2.06 4.18 12.35
C TYR A 743 -0.62 4.00 12.83
N THR A 744 -0.45 3.59 14.09
CA THR A 744 0.88 3.44 14.70
C THR A 744 1.76 2.44 13.94
N TYR A 745 1.18 1.31 13.51
CA TYR A 745 1.92 0.30 12.73
C TYR A 745 2.44 0.87 11.40
N ASN A 746 1.64 1.70 10.71
CA ASN A 746 2.01 2.33 9.44
C ASN A 746 3.07 3.42 9.66
N TRP A 747 2.92 4.20 10.74
CA TRP A 747 3.91 5.20 11.14
C TRP A 747 5.28 4.58 11.43
N VAL A 748 5.31 3.45 12.14
CA VAL A 748 6.53 2.70 12.45
C VAL A 748 7.14 2.13 11.17
N ARG A 749 6.35 1.41 10.36
CA ARG A 749 6.82 0.77 9.12
C ARG A 749 7.47 1.77 8.16
N ASN A 750 6.83 2.91 7.89
CA ASN A 750 7.36 3.90 6.95
C ASN A 750 8.65 4.57 7.44
N ARG A 751 8.90 4.57 8.75
CA ARG A 751 10.07 5.21 9.37
C ARG A 751 11.29 4.32 9.48
N ILE A 752 11.07 3.01 9.56
CA ILE A 752 12.15 2.02 9.57
C ILE A 752 12.52 1.53 8.17
N ALA A 753 11.83 2.01 7.13
CA ALA A 753 12.10 1.69 5.74
C ALA A 753 13.16 2.63 5.13
N ASP A 754 14.00 2.11 4.24
CA ASP A 754 14.86 2.93 3.36
C ASP A 754 14.12 3.40 2.09
N GLY A 755 14.85 4.08 1.20
CA GLY A 755 14.34 4.62 -0.06
C GLY A 755 13.96 3.56 -1.10
N GLN A 756 14.31 2.30 -0.84
CA GLN A 756 13.92 1.13 -1.62
C GLN A 756 12.81 0.31 -0.93
N ASN A 757 12.21 0.85 0.12
CA ASN A 757 11.21 0.19 0.97
C ASN A 757 11.71 -1.06 1.71
N ASN A 758 13.03 -1.26 1.86
CA ASN A 758 13.55 -2.32 2.71
C ASN A 758 13.34 -1.94 4.17
N CYS A 759 12.65 -2.80 4.93
CA CYS A 759 12.46 -2.63 6.37
C CYS A 759 13.56 -3.36 7.15
N PHE A 760 14.15 -2.69 8.14
CA PHE A 760 15.23 -3.25 8.96
C PHE A 760 14.71 -3.66 10.35
N PRO A 761 14.68 -4.97 10.68
CA PRO A 761 14.23 -5.46 11.98
C PRO A 761 15.02 -4.88 13.15
N ARG A 762 16.33 -4.67 12.97
CA ARG A 762 17.18 -4.07 13.99
C ARG A 762 16.74 -2.65 14.33
N SER A 763 16.46 -1.83 13.33
CA SER A 763 15.96 -0.46 13.52
C SER A 763 14.61 -0.45 14.27
N LEU A 764 13.75 -1.43 14.00
CA LEU A 764 12.49 -1.61 14.74
C LEU A 764 12.72 -1.97 16.21
N VAL A 765 13.57 -2.97 16.48
CA VAL A 765 13.85 -3.39 17.86
C VAL A 765 14.54 -2.28 18.64
N LEU A 766 15.47 -1.55 18.02
CA LEU A 766 16.15 -0.40 18.62
C LEU A 766 15.18 0.76 18.93
N LEU A 767 14.21 1.01 18.05
CA LEU A 767 13.15 1.99 18.28
C LEU A 767 12.36 1.65 19.54
N LEU A 768 12.00 0.38 19.71
CA LEU A 768 11.21 -0.08 20.85
C LEU A 768 12.03 -0.13 22.13
N GLU A 769 13.28 -0.58 22.07
CA GLU A 769 14.22 -0.55 23.19
C GLU A 769 14.37 0.88 23.72
N LYS A 770 14.67 1.85 22.84
CA LYS A 770 14.81 3.25 23.23
C LYS A 770 13.50 3.88 23.68
N ALA A 771 12.37 3.50 23.08
CA ALA A 771 11.06 3.98 23.51
C ALA A 771 10.70 3.47 24.92
N VAL A 772 11.04 2.22 25.25
CA VAL A 772 10.87 1.67 26.61
C VAL A 772 11.72 2.44 27.62
N GLU A 773 12.98 2.75 27.30
CA GLU A 773 13.84 3.57 28.16
C GLU A 773 13.25 4.95 28.44
N ILE A 774 12.87 5.67 27.38
CA ILE A 774 12.26 7.01 27.49
C ILE A 774 10.97 6.95 28.30
N GLU A 775 10.11 5.95 28.04
CA GLU A 775 8.84 5.82 28.73
C GLU A 775 9.01 5.53 30.24
N LYS A 776 10.05 4.78 30.63
CA LYS A 776 10.41 4.52 32.05
C LYS A 776 10.83 5.79 32.80
N GLU A 777 11.34 6.81 32.11
CA GLU A 777 11.80 8.07 32.72
C GLU A 777 10.66 9.08 33.00
N PHE A 778 9.48 8.90 32.41
CA PHE A 778 8.35 9.81 32.60
C PHE A 778 7.59 9.55 33.92
N SER A 779 7.50 10.58 34.78
CA SER A 779 6.89 10.47 36.13
C SER A 779 5.37 10.76 36.21
N THR A 780 4.78 11.36 35.18
CA THR A 780 3.37 11.81 35.21
C THR A 780 2.38 10.69 34.87
N GLU A 781 1.30 10.56 35.64
CA GLU A 781 0.18 9.65 35.36
C GLU A 781 -0.57 10.05 34.07
N TYR A 782 -0.61 9.14 33.09
CA TYR A 782 -1.50 9.20 31.93
C TYR A 782 -1.96 7.79 31.52
N SER A 783 -3.23 7.69 31.10
CA SER A 783 -3.97 6.57 30.46
C SER A 783 -3.61 5.13 30.87
N SER A 784 -4.56 4.44 31.50
CA SER A 784 -4.49 3.03 31.91
C SER A 784 -4.46 2.00 30.76
N GLU A 785 -4.34 2.42 29.49
CA GLU A 785 -4.68 1.55 28.34
C GLU A 785 -3.54 1.20 27.38
N ILE A 786 -2.45 1.97 27.32
CA ILE A 786 -1.30 1.73 26.41
C ILE A 786 0.03 1.71 27.17
N THR A 787 0.97 0.89 26.70
CA THR A 787 2.27 0.70 27.39
C THR A 787 3.33 1.70 26.96
N LEU A 788 3.46 1.96 25.65
CA LEU A 788 4.39 2.90 25.04
C LEU A 788 3.59 4.03 24.41
N ARG A 789 3.80 5.26 24.85
CA ARG A 789 3.11 6.40 24.25
C ARG A 789 3.67 6.69 22.85
N PRO A 790 2.83 7.13 21.90
CA PRO A 790 3.30 7.61 20.60
C PRO A 790 4.41 8.66 20.69
N LYS A 791 4.41 9.48 21.75
CA LYS A 791 5.47 10.45 22.01
C LYS A 791 6.83 9.78 22.29
N ALA A 792 6.86 8.70 23.06
CA ALA A 792 8.10 7.96 23.32
C ALA A 792 8.68 7.35 22.04
N LEU A 793 7.83 6.87 21.11
CA LEU A 793 8.27 6.41 19.78
C LEU A 793 8.85 7.56 18.95
N ILE A 794 8.22 8.74 18.96
CA ILE A 794 8.72 9.93 18.26
C ILE A 794 10.06 10.38 18.84
N ASP A 795 10.18 10.46 20.16
CA ASP A 795 11.36 10.93 20.87
C ASP A 795 12.52 9.91 20.79
N ALA A 796 12.22 8.61 20.63
CA ALA A 796 13.21 7.54 20.41
C ALA A 796 13.80 7.53 18.99
N PHE A 797 13.03 7.96 17.99
CA PHE A 797 13.40 7.83 16.58
C PHE A 797 14.71 8.53 16.18
N PRO A 798 15.06 9.74 16.68
CA PRO A 798 16.35 10.38 16.39
C PRO A 798 17.56 9.50 16.73
N TYR A 799 17.51 8.75 17.83
CA TYR A 799 18.58 7.81 18.22
C TYR A 799 18.71 6.66 17.22
N VAL A 800 17.59 6.09 16.77
CA VAL A 800 17.57 5.03 15.75
C VAL A 800 18.18 5.54 14.44
N SER A 801 17.84 6.76 14.04
CA SER A 801 18.38 7.38 12.85
C SER A 801 19.90 7.59 12.93
N GLN A 802 20.41 8.02 14.10
CA GLN A 802 21.86 8.14 14.34
C GLN A 802 22.59 6.79 14.23
N GLN A 803 22.04 5.74 14.85
CA GLN A 803 22.62 4.40 14.76
C GLN A 803 22.61 3.88 13.33
N ARG A 804 21.51 4.06 12.59
CA ARG A 804 21.45 3.63 11.19
C ARG A 804 22.42 4.40 10.30
N VAL A 805 22.63 5.70 10.53
CA VAL A 805 23.65 6.47 9.81
C VAL A 805 25.06 5.99 10.13
N ALA A 806 25.35 5.64 11.39
CA ALA A 806 26.63 5.03 11.75
C ALA A 806 26.84 3.67 11.05
N GLU A 807 25.79 2.85 10.96
CA GLU A 807 25.83 1.61 10.19
C GLU A 807 26.09 1.87 8.70
N VAL A 808 25.41 2.84 8.09
CA VAL A 808 25.62 3.21 6.68
C VAL A 808 27.05 3.69 6.42
N ARG A 809 27.64 4.50 7.31
CA ARG A 809 29.05 4.91 7.20
C ARG A 809 30.01 3.73 7.20
N ASN A 810 29.74 2.74 8.06
CA ASN A 810 30.50 1.49 8.08
C ASN A 810 30.20 0.59 6.86
N GLU A 811 29.00 0.68 6.27
CA GLU A 811 28.56 -0.10 5.12
C GLU A 811 29.15 0.41 3.80
N TYR A 812 29.25 1.73 3.66
CA TYR A 812 29.70 2.45 2.47
C TYR A 812 30.71 3.55 2.86
N PRO A 813 31.96 3.20 3.21
CA PRO A 813 33.00 4.17 3.56
C PRO A 813 33.22 5.23 2.47
N GLU A 814 33.05 4.85 1.20
CA GLU A 814 33.13 5.75 0.06
C GLU A 814 32.09 6.88 0.08
N LEU A 815 30.96 6.68 0.77
CA LEU A 815 29.90 7.68 0.89
C LEU A 815 30.10 8.62 2.07
N GLU A 816 31.05 8.36 2.98
CA GLU A 816 31.20 9.08 4.25
C GLU A 816 31.36 10.60 4.04
N ASN A 817 32.28 11.00 3.16
CA ASN A 817 32.51 12.41 2.84
C ASN A 817 31.27 13.09 2.26
N PHE A 818 30.46 12.37 1.48
CA PHE A 818 29.21 12.89 0.93
C PHE A 818 28.13 13.05 2.01
N LEU A 819 28.03 12.10 2.93
CA LEU A 819 27.08 12.13 4.05
C LEU A 819 27.39 13.25 5.03
N GLU A 820 28.67 13.50 5.35
CA GLU A 820 29.07 14.62 6.21
C GLU A 820 28.67 15.98 5.62
N ARG A 821 28.81 16.14 4.30
CA ARG A 821 28.51 17.40 3.60
C ARG A 821 27.02 17.71 3.50
N LEU A 822 26.15 16.75 3.82
CA LEU A 822 24.70 16.96 3.91
C LEU A 822 24.27 17.52 5.27
N GLN A 823 25.15 17.57 6.28
CA GLN A 823 24.79 18.05 7.60
C GLN A 823 24.32 19.53 7.58
N GLY A 824 23.18 19.80 8.22
CA GLY A 824 22.58 21.13 8.27
C GLY A 824 21.80 21.54 7.01
N GLU A 825 21.77 20.71 5.98
CA GLU A 825 20.94 20.94 4.79
C GLU A 825 19.47 20.55 4.99
N ARG A 826 18.62 20.97 4.04
CA ARG A 826 17.19 20.66 4.06
C ARG A 826 16.83 19.55 3.09
N SER A 827 16.00 18.61 3.53
CA SER A 827 15.37 17.61 2.66
C SER A 827 13.96 18.07 2.25
N PRO A 828 13.59 18.02 0.95
CA PRO A 828 14.37 17.50 -0.19
C PRO A 828 15.30 18.57 -0.82
N ILE A 829 16.42 18.11 -1.42
CA ILE A 829 17.55 18.90 -1.96
C ILE A 829 17.65 18.74 -3.49
N ASP A 830 17.93 19.82 -4.22
CA ASP A 830 18.08 19.79 -5.70
C ASP A 830 19.49 19.45 -6.17
N GLU A 831 19.62 19.01 -7.43
CA GLU A 831 20.91 18.63 -8.05
C GLU A 831 21.99 19.70 -7.96
N ASN A 832 21.66 20.97 -8.23
CA ASN A 832 22.64 22.04 -8.22
C ASN A 832 23.19 22.24 -6.81
N ARG A 833 22.31 22.19 -5.80
CA ARG A 833 22.72 22.28 -4.39
C ARG A 833 23.54 21.08 -3.94
N LEU A 834 23.25 19.88 -4.43
CA LEU A 834 24.08 18.69 -4.20
C LEU A 834 25.47 18.82 -4.82
N ALA A 835 25.57 19.28 -6.08
CA ALA A 835 26.83 19.52 -6.75
C ALA A 835 27.70 20.54 -5.99
N GLU A 836 27.10 21.65 -5.53
CA GLU A 836 27.76 22.64 -4.69
C GLU A 836 28.29 22.04 -3.38
N ARG A 837 27.48 21.24 -2.69
CA ARG A 837 27.86 20.67 -1.39
C ARG A 837 28.91 19.59 -1.52
N TRP A 838 28.79 18.72 -2.51
CA TRP A 838 29.76 17.66 -2.77
C TRP A 838 31.01 18.17 -3.48
N ASN A 839 31.02 19.40 -3.99
CA ASN A 839 32.14 20.01 -4.70
C ASN A 839 32.61 19.11 -5.86
N ILE A 840 31.65 18.66 -6.68
CA ILE A 840 31.83 17.76 -7.82
C ILE A 840 31.24 18.42 -9.08
N GLU A 841 31.87 18.20 -10.24
CA GLU A 841 31.36 18.67 -11.53
C GLU A 841 30.10 17.88 -11.96
N HIS A 842 29.18 18.51 -12.70
CA HIS A 842 27.90 17.88 -13.10
C HIS A 842 28.05 16.51 -13.81
N SER A 843 29.18 16.23 -14.47
CA SER A 843 29.44 14.93 -15.13
C SER A 843 29.68 13.77 -14.17
N GLU A 844 30.17 14.04 -12.95
CA GLU A 844 30.44 13.03 -11.92
C GLU A 844 29.33 12.96 -10.86
N LEU A 845 28.33 13.86 -10.95
CA LEU A 845 27.21 13.95 -10.03
C LEU A 845 26.25 12.75 -10.17
N THR A 846 25.87 12.38 -11.38
CA THR A 846 24.87 11.32 -11.65
C THR A 846 25.27 9.96 -11.06
N PRO A 847 26.52 9.46 -11.23
CA PRO A 847 26.94 8.22 -10.59
C PRO A 847 26.91 8.29 -9.06
N CYS A 848 27.27 9.44 -8.47
CA CYS A 848 27.26 9.61 -7.01
C CYS A 848 25.83 9.60 -6.45
N ILE A 849 24.89 10.26 -7.13
CA ILE A 849 23.46 10.22 -6.79
C ILE A 849 22.93 8.80 -6.91
N GLN A 850 23.28 8.09 -7.99
CA GLN A 850 22.85 6.72 -8.19
C GLN A 850 23.33 5.80 -7.06
N ASN A 851 24.60 5.92 -6.63
CA ASN A 851 25.11 5.17 -5.47
C ASN A 851 24.32 5.48 -4.18
N MET A 852 23.91 6.73 -3.95
CA MET A 852 23.08 7.12 -2.80
C MET A 852 21.65 6.58 -2.86
N VAL A 853 21.08 6.46 -4.07
CA VAL A 853 19.76 5.86 -4.31
C VAL A 853 19.83 4.33 -4.14
N GLU A 854 20.87 3.69 -4.69
CA GLU A 854 21.15 2.26 -4.54
C GLU A 854 21.49 1.86 -3.10
N ALA A 855 22.07 2.78 -2.31
CA ALA A 855 22.23 2.62 -0.86
C ALA A 855 20.90 2.83 -0.09
N GLY A 856 19.84 3.27 -0.76
CA GLY A 856 18.52 3.52 -0.17
C GLY A 856 18.44 4.81 0.66
N ILE A 857 19.42 5.71 0.57
CA ILE A 857 19.51 6.93 1.38
C ILE A 857 18.65 8.05 0.77
N LEU A 858 18.67 8.15 -0.56
CA LEU A 858 17.91 9.14 -1.34
C LEU A 858 16.74 8.47 -2.06
N THR A 859 15.66 9.25 -2.22
CA THR A 859 14.53 8.96 -3.10
C THR A 859 14.37 10.09 -4.11
N GLU A 860 14.23 9.73 -5.37
CA GLU A 860 14.07 10.68 -6.46
C GLU A 860 12.63 11.20 -6.54
N ARG A 861 12.46 12.52 -6.69
CA ARG A 861 11.16 13.17 -6.88
C ARG A 861 11.27 14.23 -7.97
N SER A 862 10.35 14.19 -8.92
CA SER A 862 10.17 15.28 -9.89
C SER A 862 9.35 16.42 -9.26
N ARG A 863 9.70 17.67 -9.55
CA ARG A 863 8.85 18.84 -9.24
C ARG A 863 8.18 19.36 -10.51
N PRO A 864 6.94 19.87 -10.42
CA PRO A 864 6.25 20.51 -11.55
C PRO A 864 6.87 21.90 -11.82
N LYS A 865 7.95 21.93 -12.61
CA LYS A 865 8.51 23.11 -13.27
C LYS A 865 9.05 22.69 -14.64
N ASP A 866 9.23 23.62 -15.57
CA ASP A 866 9.77 23.34 -16.90
C ASP A 866 11.14 24.01 -17.10
N PRO A 867 12.23 23.25 -17.33
CA PRO A 867 12.31 21.80 -17.24
C PRO A 867 12.19 21.31 -15.77
N PRO A 868 11.71 20.08 -15.52
CA PRO A 868 11.49 19.59 -14.16
C PRO A 868 12.84 19.39 -13.45
N PRO A 869 13.16 20.20 -12.43
CA PRO A 869 14.38 19.95 -11.68
C PRO A 869 14.19 18.68 -10.86
N LEU A 870 15.09 17.71 -11.02
CA LEU A 870 15.14 16.54 -10.16
C LEU A 870 15.50 16.97 -8.74
N VAL A 871 14.73 16.48 -7.77
CA VAL A 871 14.93 16.78 -6.35
C VAL A 871 14.99 15.47 -5.57
N TYR A 872 15.99 15.35 -4.71
CA TYR A 872 16.22 14.14 -3.93
C TYR A 872 15.78 14.35 -2.50
N SER A 873 14.93 13.45 -2.01
CA SER A 873 14.50 13.42 -0.62
C SER A 873 15.33 12.40 0.15
N VAL A 874 15.99 12.85 1.21
CA VAL A 874 16.55 11.95 2.22
C VAL A 874 15.42 11.31 3.00
N VAL A 875 15.45 9.99 3.11
CA VAL A 875 14.43 9.18 3.79
C VAL A 875 14.46 9.45 5.29
N GLU A 876 13.31 9.41 5.97
CA GLU A 876 13.20 9.76 7.39
C GLU A 876 14.15 8.93 8.28
N LEU A 877 14.42 7.67 7.91
CA LEU A 877 15.35 6.79 8.59
C LEU A 877 16.76 7.39 8.75
N TYR A 878 17.25 8.18 7.79
CA TYR A 878 18.60 8.76 7.82
C TYR A 878 18.61 10.25 8.17
N LEU A 879 17.47 10.92 8.04
CA LEU A 879 17.35 12.38 8.09
C LEU A 879 17.86 12.98 9.41
N TYR A 880 17.47 12.43 10.55
CA TYR A 880 17.89 12.94 11.86
C TYR A 880 19.36 12.61 12.17
N GLY A 881 19.81 11.41 11.80
CA GLY A 881 21.20 10.97 12.00
C GLY A 881 22.21 11.75 11.16
N LEU A 882 21.79 12.25 9.99
CA LEU A 882 22.58 13.14 9.15
C LEU A 882 22.53 14.61 9.60
N GLY A 883 21.73 14.94 10.62
CA GLY A 883 21.56 16.32 11.08
C GLY A 883 20.90 17.23 10.05
N MET A 884 20.04 16.67 9.19
CA MET A 884 19.26 17.41 8.20
C MET A 884 17.90 17.82 8.75
N VAL A 885 17.30 18.86 8.16
CA VAL A 885 16.00 19.38 8.59
C VAL A 885 14.95 19.21 7.48
N ARG A 886 13.72 18.85 7.86
CA ARG A 886 12.61 18.75 6.90
C ARG A 886 12.17 20.14 6.42
N LYS A 887 11.98 20.30 5.12
CA LYS A 887 11.36 21.53 4.58
C LYS A 887 9.89 21.61 5.03
N GLY A 888 9.58 22.57 5.91
CA GLY A 888 8.23 22.81 6.44
C GLY A 888 8.09 22.68 7.97
N GLN A 889 9.09 22.16 8.69
CA GLN A 889 9.14 22.31 10.15
C GLN A 889 9.82 23.63 10.51
N ARG A 890 9.08 24.52 11.17
CA ARG A 890 9.60 25.65 11.94
C ARG A 890 9.22 25.45 13.39
#